data_AF-A0A0M0LRX4-F1
#
_entry.id   AF-A0A0M0LRX4-F1
#
_cell.length_a   1.000
_cell.length_b   1.000
_cell.length_c   1.000
_cell.angle_alpha   90.00
_cell.angle_beta   90.00
_cell.angle_gamma   90.00
#
_symmetry.space_group_name_H-M   'P 1'
#
loop_
_entity.id
_entity.type
_entity.pdbx_description
1 polymer ?
#
loop_
_entity_poly.entity_id
_entity_poly.type
_entity_poly.pdbx_seq_one_letter_code
_entity_poly.pdbx_strand_id
1 'polypeptide(L)'
;MLFALKRMQTSDGLATSALSSPALQALNAATYALDECLTFAHKLRRAEGANAVHLFLRPLVTSLTKLPPGELMVIPLVIKHTPRLVIVRRAPAPEEHMCTMTICCAGPGGLGYHPNVAQPPKIKYQTSFEVRGVQFSRVCDEALWVGAWYAANRSGKRDGDDVLFTVLIPFLTEKSLEDAMVHTHTCCEALGIGPSPMRSARRTHPGYGVARTTAHYLLTRVHDMSLADAKHISLLLRLQLLRFATNDLPFVGMLGEADRTRETLLTIMGHEPLLAPEGSELTISMASSLEGVEVLGIYFSASWCPPCRKFTPQLASSYTRIRRKMHGNFQIILAPLDQTEGAFDAYRSKMPWPSLRFGSALVTKLAERFEVDGIPKLVLLTAEGEIVSDDGVRLLRKHTHGFPWSSTKPVETPHMHMLCERLLRLTDVDPGPKQELPRYKEIDLIALPASVSTREQAVAAVRHCDWLCTALAVQSHSVHNTAFLKFALIEFVFTQLLPLPAPRRGRGVATCVWRAPVDYEEQRTMLEVLARIMEHFAASTLSLNHTRPADSVRMVVPACIAAIADCVLRQRSINYRSELCAHLGGISEGSEDALHKGFTLDCGPLAAQAALVACHTPELNMARTAALDYFGSFRKLPKLFRWDKSHKFSVELANWLRHVCVDRAFPADTNSLVQYVTDPDALLMKNYPEFRHYRDIAFYFKFFLNPDKKCFPRRDRPFTQREMQLSFGWDPASAEFTVSAGGEIPLSAQPKRKRGEIPPKERFSSLAVASEYVKPQSADNEDDILHLWDLPSFGELDVANTHALGQHDSELLLSYLTVPYLRIPLVISFF
;
A
#
# COMPACT_ATOMS: atom_id res chain seq x y z
N MET A 1 -1.67 7.43 -29.11
CA MET A 1 -2.29 8.51 -29.91
C MET A 1 -1.58 8.71 -31.23
N LEU A 2 -0.28 9.02 -31.25
CA LEU A 2 0.51 9.18 -32.48
C LEU A 2 0.36 8.02 -33.48
N PHE A 3 0.41 6.78 -32.98
CA PHE A 3 0.16 5.60 -33.81
C PHE A 3 -1.20 5.64 -34.53
N ALA A 4 -2.26 6.10 -33.85
CA ALA A 4 -3.58 6.26 -34.46
C ALA A 4 -3.60 7.39 -35.51
N LEU A 5 -2.92 8.51 -35.24
CA LEU A 5 -2.79 9.62 -36.21
C LEU A 5 -2.05 9.18 -37.48
N LYS A 6 -0.90 8.51 -37.31
CA LYS A 6 -0.12 7.93 -38.43
C LYS A 6 -0.96 6.92 -39.23
N ARG A 7 -1.72 6.05 -38.55
CA ARG A 7 -2.62 5.09 -39.22
C ARG A 7 -3.77 5.74 -39.96
N MET A 8 -4.27 6.89 -39.49
CA MET A 8 -5.30 7.63 -40.22
C MET A 8 -4.79 8.20 -41.54
N GLN A 9 -3.49 8.47 -41.65
CA GLN A 9 -2.83 9.12 -42.79
C GLN A 9 -2.31 8.16 -43.87
N THR A 10 -2.38 6.83 -43.65
CA THR A 10 -1.96 5.85 -44.66
C THR A 10 -2.87 5.91 -45.89
N SER A 11 -2.45 5.32 -47.02
CA SER A 11 -3.28 5.24 -48.25
C SER A 11 -4.69 4.72 -47.98
N ASP A 12 -4.81 3.69 -47.13
CA ASP A 12 -6.10 3.07 -46.74
C ASP A 12 -6.68 3.66 -45.43
N GLY A 13 -6.16 4.83 -45.03
CA GLY A 13 -6.45 5.48 -43.76
C GLY A 13 -7.77 6.25 -43.77
N LEU A 14 -8.36 6.39 -42.57
CA LEU A 14 -9.62 7.12 -42.36
C LEU A 14 -9.53 8.61 -42.71
N ALA A 15 -8.37 9.25 -42.63
CA ALA A 15 -8.22 10.67 -42.94
C ALA A 15 -8.09 10.91 -44.45
N THR A 16 -7.40 10.01 -45.16
CA THR A 16 -7.10 10.14 -46.60
C THR A 16 -8.35 10.06 -47.47
N SER A 17 -9.38 9.36 -47.00
CA SER A 17 -10.69 9.23 -47.67
C SER A 17 -11.72 10.28 -47.26
N ALA A 18 -11.52 10.96 -46.11
CA ALA A 18 -12.54 11.80 -45.49
C ALA A 18 -12.19 13.29 -45.36
N LEU A 19 -10.92 13.67 -45.58
CA LEU A 19 -10.45 15.05 -45.43
C LEU A 19 -10.05 15.66 -46.78
N SER A 20 -10.18 16.99 -46.88
CA SER A 20 -9.64 17.76 -48.00
C SER A 20 -8.10 17.76 -47.99
N SER A 21 -7.48 17.99 -49.15
CA SER A 21 -6.01 18.06 -49.28
C SER A 21 -5.35 19.04 -48.29
N PRO A 22 -5.87 20.28 -48.08
CA PRO A 22 -5.31 21.19 -47.07
C PRO A 22 -5.44 20.67 -45.63
N ALA A 23 -6.58 20.06 -45.29
CA ALA A 23 -6.80 19.51 -43.95
C ALA A 23 -5.88 18.30 -43.67
N LEU A 24 -5.59 17.49 -44.69
CA LEU A 24 -4.64 16.39 -44.60
C LEU A 24 -3.20 16.89 -44.43
N GLN A 25 -2.79 17.95 -45.15
CA GLN A 25 -1.48 18.57 -44.98
C GLN A 25 -1.29 19.13 -43.57
N ALA A 26 -2.29 19.86 -43.04
CA ALA A 26 -2.26 20.37 -41.67
C ALA A 26 -2.22 19.24 -40.62
N LEU A 27 -2.95 18.14 -40.85
CA LEU A 27 -2.89 16.94 -40.00
C LEU A 27 -1.51 16.29 -40.02
N ASN A 28 -0.86 16.21 -41.18
CA ASN A 28 0.49 15.67 -41.35
C ASN A 28 1.51 16.53 -40.59
N ALA A 29 1.46 17.85 -40.74
CA ALA A 29 2.33 18.78 -40.02
C ALA A 29 2.13 18.69 -38.49
N ALA A 30 0.88 18.67 -38.01
CA ALA A 30 0.59 18.52 -36.59
C ALA A 30 1.07 17.17 -36.03
N THR A 31 0.98 16.10 -36.84
CA THR A 31 1.45 14.76 -36.45
C THR A 31 2.97 14.70 -36.39
N TYR A 32 3.66 15.35 -37.34
CA TYR A 32 5.11 15.47 -37.35
C TYR A 32 5.63 16.19 -36.09
N ALA A 33 5.05 17.35 -35.75
CA ALA A 33 5.44 18.10 -34.54
C ALA A 33 5.25 17.29 -33.24
N LEU A 34 4.18 16.48 -33.16
CA LEU A 34 3.96 15.58 -32.02
C LEU A 34 4.94 14.39 -32.01
N ASP A 35 5.38 13.91 -33.17
CA ASP A 35 6.35 12.83 -33.30
C ASP A 35 7.77 13.28 -32.89
N GLU A 36 8.15 14.50 -33.25
CA GLU A 36 9.38 15.11 -32.73
C GLU A 36 9.34 15.25 -31.21
N CYS A 37 8.21 15.69 -30.65
CA CYS A 37 8.01 15.75 -29.21
C CYS A 37 8.18 14.38 -28.53
N LEU A 38 7.76 13.29 -29.17
CA LEU A 38 7.93 11.92 -28.64
C LEU A 38 9.41 11.56 -28.51
N THR A 39 10.24 11.96 -29.48
CA THR A 39 11.70 11.79 -29.41
C THR A 39 12.29 12.47 -28.17
N PHE A 40 11.86 13.69 -27.86
CA PHE A 40 12.27 14.40 -26.65
C PHE A 40 11.68 13.77 -25.38
N ALA A 41 10.47 13.22 -25.42
CA ALA A 41 9.87 12.54 -24.27
C ALA A 41 10.65 11.27 -23.90
N HIS A 42 11.15 10.53 -24.89
CA HIS A 42 12.04 9.38 -24.65
C HIS A 42 13.38 9.80 -24.05
N LYS A 43 13.97 10.90 -24.52
CA LYS A 43 15.20 11.47 -23.93
C LYS A 43 14.97 11.92 -22.49
N LEU A 44 13.85 12.60 -22.21
CA LEU A 44 13.46 13.03 -20.87
C LEU A 44 13.30 11.84 -19.92
N ARG A 45 12.65 10.75 -20.37
CA ARG A 45 12.50 9.51 -19.57
C ARG A 45 13.83 8.85 -19.22
N ARG A 46 14.84 8.93 -20.10
CA ARG A 46 16.18 8.38 -19.85
C ARG A 46 17.03 9.28 -18.94
N ALA A 47 16.63 10.54 -18.74
CA ALA A 47 17.34 11.53 -17.93
C ALA A 47 16.87 11.49 -16.45
N GLU A 48 16.93 10.32 -15.81
CA GLU A 48 16.65 10.17 -14.38
C GLU A 48 17.92 10.50 -13.55
N GLY A 49 17.84 11.53 -12.70
CA GLY A 49 18.92 11.96 -11.79
C GLY A 49 19.62 13.26 -12.20
N ALA A 50 20.17 13.98 -11.21
CA ALA A 50 20.76 15.32 -11.38
C ALA A 50 21.92 15.36 -12.39
N ASN A 51 22.67 14.27 -12.52
CA ASN A 51 23.80 14.18 -13.46
C ASN A 51 23.37 13.83 -14.89
N ALA A 52 22.17 13.31 -15.12
CA ALA A 52 21.70 12.88 -16.45
C ALA A 52 20.89 13.98 -17.19
N VAL A 53 20.54 15.07 -16.52
CA VAL A 53 19.69 16.16 -17.06
C VAL A 53 20.27 16.81 -18.32
N HIS A 54 21.59 16.94 -18.38
CA HIS A 54 22.29 17.52 -19.53
C HIS A 54 22.06 16.71 -20.82
N LEU A 55 21.77 15.40 -20.73
CA LEU A 55 21.45 14.53 -21.88
C LEU A 55 20.11 14.89 -22.54
N PHE A 56 19.21 15.56 -21.81
CA PHE A 56 17.96 16.08 -22.33
C PHE A 56 18.07 17.57 -22.69
N LEU A 57 18.61 18.40 -21.78
CA LEU A 57 18.64 19.85 -21.94
C LEU A 57 19.51 20.32 -23.11
N ARG A 58 20.70 19.74 -23.29
CA ARG A 58 21.62 20.18 -24.34
C ARG A 58 21.06 19.92 -25.74
N PRO A 59 20.51 18.72 -26.06
CA PRO A 59 19.80 18.53 -27.33
C PRO A 59 18.58 19.43 -27.50
N LEU A 60 17.80 19.67 -26.43
CA LEU A 60 16.61 20.52 -26.49
C LEU A 60 16.98 21.96 -26.87
N VAL A 61 17.92 22.57 -26.15
CA VAL A 61 18.37 23.94 -26.40
C VAL A 61 19.04 24.04 -27.77
N THR A 62 19.85 23.05 -28.16
CA THR A 62 20.45 23.02 -29.50
C THR A 62 19.39 23.00 -30.61
N SER A 63 18.30 22.25 -30.44
CA SER A 63 17.20 22.23 -31.40
C SER A 63 16.40 23.54 -31.39
N LEU A 64 16.17 24.16 -30.22
CA LEU A 64 15.54 25.48 -30.12
C LEU A 64 16.35 26.55 -30.85
N THR A 65 17.66 26.63 -30.60
CA THR A 65 18.52 27.65 -31.23
C THR A 65 18.57 27.51 -32.75
N LYS A 66 18.36 26.30 -33.27
CA LYS A 66 18.29 26.00 -34.71
C LYS A 66 16.89 26.14 -35.32
N LEU A 67 15.88 26.50 -34.54
CA LEU A 67 14.51 26.62 -35.02
C LEU A 67 14.38 27.79 -36.02
N PRO A 68 14.00 27.53 -37.29
CA PRO A 68 13.86 28.57 -38.31
C PRO A 68 12.74 29.58 -37.97
N PRO A 69 12.80 30.82 -38.48
CA PRO A 69 11.69 31.78 -38.38
C PRO A 69 10.40 31.21 -39.00
N GLY A 70 9.28 31.33 -38.30
CA GLY A 70 7.97 30.81 -38.74
C GLY A 70 7.68 29.35 -38.34
N GLU A 71 8.70 28.58 -37.98
CA GLU A 71 8.57 27.18 -37.54
C GLU A 71 8.23 27.07 -36.05
N LEU A 72 7.83 25.87 -35.62
CA LEU A 72 7.51 25.56 -34.23
C LEU A 72 8.15 24.28 -33.73
N MET A 73 8.25 24.15 -32.42
CA MET A 73 8.67 22.93 -31.75
C MET A 73 7.75 22.62 -30.57
N VAL A 74 7.45 21.33 -30.36
CA VAL A 74 6.64 20.85 -29.23
C VAL A 74 7.54 20.11 -28.24
N ILE A 75 7.47 20.54 -26.98
CA ILE A 75 8.40 20.16 -25.91
C ILE A 75 7.61 19.49 -24.78
N PRO A 76 8.01 18.28 -24.34
CA PRO A 76 7.35 17.59 -23.23
C PRO A 76 7.87 18.08 -21.88
N LEU A 77 6.95 18.34 -20.95
CA LEU A 77 7.25 18.64 -19.55
C LEU A 77 6.36 17.77 -18.65
N VAL A 78 6.91 17.17 -17.59
CA VAL A 78 6.14 16.33 -16.67
C VAL A 78 6.30 16.86 -15.25
N ILE A 79 5.21 17.35 -14.64
CA ILE A 79 5.22 17.86 -13.26
C ILE A 79 4.33 16.95 -12.43
N LYS A 80 4.84 16.39 -11.32
CA LYS A 80 4.10 15.47 -10.43
C LYS A 80 3.35 14.36 -11.20
N HIS A 81 4.02 13.71 -12.15
CA HIS A 81 3.45 12.65 -13.01
C HIS A 81 2.31 13.07 -13.94
N THR A 82 2.01 14.36 -14.04
CA THR A 82 1.06 14.89 -15.03
C THR A 82 1.84 15.51 -16.20
N PRO A 83 1.56 15.12 -17.46
CA PRO A 83 2.24 15.70 -18.61
C PRO A 83 1.68 17.08 -18.97
N ARG A 84 2.54 17.94 -19.50
CA ARG A 84 2.28 19.23 -20.15
C ARG A 84 3.02 19.21 -21.48
N LEU A 85 2.45 19.84 -22.50
CA LEU A 85 3.14 20.05 -23.77
C LEU A 85 3.29 21.54 -23.99
N VAL A 86 4.53 21.98 -24.14
CA VAL A 86 4.88 23.38 -24.40
C VAL A 86 5.16 23.52 -25.89
N ILE A 87 4.50 24.45 -26.56
CA ILE A 87 4.74 24.76 -27.97
C ILE A 87 5.52 26.07 -28.01
N VAL A 88 6.64 26.09 -28.71
CA VAL A 88 7.41 27.31 -28.99
C VAL A 88 7.31 27.55 -30.48
N ARG A 89 6.74 28.69 -30.88
CA ARG A 89 6.66 29.11 -32.29
C ARG A 89 7.47 30.38 -32.48
N ARG A 90 8.48 30.33 -33.35
CA ARG A 90 9.29 31.50 -33.68
C ARG A 90 8.53 32.39 -34.66
N ALA A 91 8.53 33.70 -34.45
CA ALA A 91 7.84 34.61 -35.36
C ALA A 91 8.51 34.61 -36.75
N PRO A 92 7.74 34.80 -37.83
CA PRO A 92 8.30 34.96 -39.18
C PRO A 92 9.02 36.31 -39.31
N ALA A 93 9.86 36.45 -40.34
CA ALA A 93 10.50 37.72 -40.65
C ALA A 93 9.44 38.82 -40.93
N PRO A 94 9.62 40.07 -40.45
CA PRO A 94 10.84 40.64 -39.84
C PRO A 94 10.96 40.49 -38.30
N GLU A 95 9.97 39.92 -37.61
CA GLU A 95 9.94 39.83 -36.14
C GLU A 95 10.65 38.58 -35.57
N GLU A 96 11.63 38.03 -36.27
CA GLU A 96 12.25 36.73 -35.96
C GLU A 96 12.96 36.62 -34.59
N HIS A 97 13.14 37.76 -33.91
CA HIS A 97 13.65 37.87 -32.55
C HIS A 97 12.57 37.58 -31.48
N MET A 98 11.30 37.53 -31.88
CA MET A 98 10.17 37.21 -31.01
C MET A 98 9.68 35.76 -31.22
N CYS A 99 8.99 35.25 -30.20
CA CYS A 99 8.33 33.96 -30.25
C CYS A 99 7.05 33.97 -29.41
N THR A 100 6.22 32.95 -29.64
CA THR A 100 5.05 32.63 -28.84
C THR A 100 5.29 31.32 -28.12
N MET A 101 5.06 31.30 -26.81
CA MET A 101 5.10 30.08 -26.00
C MET A 101 3.68 29.70 -25.59
N THR A 102 3.28 28.46 -25.82
CA THR A 102 1.94 27.96 -25.50
C THR A 102 2.02 26.74 -24.60
N ILE A 103 1.35 26.76 -23.45
CA ILE A 103 1.30 25.65 -22.50
C ILE A 103 -0.04 24.93 -22.64
N CYS A 104 -0.01 23.65 -23.03
CA CYS A 104 -1.20 22.80 -23.15
C CYS A 104 -1.37 21.93 -21.90
N CYS A 105 -2.53 22.05 -21.26
CA CYS A 105 -2.91 21.38 -20.01
C CYS A 105 -4.30 20.72 -20.14
N ALA A 106 -4.52 19.59 -19.46
CA ALA A 106 -5.83 18.95 -19.37
C ALA A 106 -6.25 18.53 -17.94
N GLY A 107 -5.30 18.52 -17.00
CA GLY A 107 -5.52 18.18 -15.60
C GLY A 107 -5.72 19.40 -14.69
N PRO A 108 -6.27 19.22 -13.48
CA PRO A 108 -6.62 20.32 -12.59
C PRO A 108 -5.43 21.15 -12.06
N GLY A 109 -4.24 20.55 -11.90
CA GLY A 109 -3.06 21.26 -11.35
C GLY A 109 -2.64 22.48 -12.18
N GLY A 110 -2.37 22.28 -13.48
CA GLY A 110 -1.96 23.37 -14.37
C GLY A 110 -3.12 24.25 -14.85
N LEU A 111 -4.34 23.69 -14.99
CA LEU A 111 -5.49 24.47 -15.48
C LEU A 111 -5.93 25.57 -14.48
N GLY A 112 -5.60 25.45 -13.19
CA GLY A 112 -5.91 26.49 -12.21
C GLY A 112 -5.29 27.85 -12.55
N TYR A 113 -4.19 27.88 -13.31
CA TYR A 113 -3.50 29.10 -13.73
C TYR A 113 -3.94 29.60 -15.13
N HIS A 114 -4.80 28.84 -15.81
CA HIS A 114 -5.30 29.22 -17.14
C HIS A 114 -6.55 30.11 -17.01
N PRO A 115 -6.83 30.98 -18.02
CA PRO A 115 -8.08 31.73 -18.09
C PRO A 115 -9.29 30.81 -17.94
N ASN A 116 -10.24 31.20 -17.09
CA ASN A 116 -11.40 30.38 -16.77
C ASN A 116 -12.70 31.21 -16.70
N VAL A 117 -13.82 30.52 -16.86
CA VAL A 117 -15.17 31.08 -16.78
C VAL A 117 -16.05 30.11 -16.01
N ALA A 118 -16.78 30.63 -15.02
CA ALA A 118 -17.79 29.87 -14.29
C ALA A 118 -18.99 29.59 -15.20
N GLN A 119 -19.27 28.30 -15.48
CA GLN A 119 -20.48 27.86 -16.17
C GLN A 119 -21.15 26.73 -15.38
N PRO A 120 -22.00 27.06 -14.38
CA PRO A 120 -22.61 26.09 -13.48
C PRO A 120 -23.18 24.86 -14.23
N PRO A 121 -22.90 23.62 -13.76
CA PRO A 121 -22.26 23.25 -12.50
C PRO A 121 -20.72 23.15 -12.55
N LYS A 122 -20.03 23.60 -13.62
CA LYS A 122 -18.59 23.38 -13.80
C LYS A 122 -17.84 24.63 -14.23
N ILE A 123 -16.64 24.83 -13.67
CA ILE A 123 -15.70 25.84 -14.20
C ILE A 123 -15.11 25.31 -15.52
N LYS A 124 -15.08 26.15 -16.56
CA LYS A 124 -14.41 25.85 -17.83
C LYS A 124 -13.12 26.66 -17.92
N TYR A 125 -12.05 25.99 -18.32
CA TYR A 125 -10.70 26.54 -18.44
C TYR A 125 -10.28 26.53 -19.90
N GLN A 126 -9.52 27.54 -20.35
CA GLN A 126 -8.80 27.43 -21.60
C GLN A 126 -7.75 26.33 -21.48
N THR A 127 -7.71 25.42 -22.46
CA THR A 127 -6.84 24.23 -22.38
C THR A 127 -5.42 24.48 -22.94
N SER A 128 -5.24 25.55 -23.70
CA SER A 128 -3.96 26.09 -24.16
C SER A 128 -3.82 27.52 -23.66
N PHE A 129 -2.81 27.77 -22.82
CA PHE A 129 -2.44 29.09 -22.35
C PHE A 129 -1.33 29.63 -23.25
N GLU A 130 -1.60 30.73 -23.95
CA GLU A 130 -0.69 31.34 -24.90
C GLU A 130 0.01 32.55 -24.26
N VAL A 131 1.30 32.71 -24.51
CA VAL A 131 2.12 33.83 -24.06
C VAL A 131 2.82 34.42 -25.28
N ARG A 132 2.40 35.63 -25.67
CA ARG A 132 2.93 36.37 -26.83
C ARG A 132 3.96 37.42 -26.43
N GLY A 133 4.80 37.82 -27.39
CA GLY A 133 5.80 38.87 -27.20
C GLY A 133 7.02 38.43 -26.39
N VAL A 134 7.37 37.14 -26.43
CA VAL A 134 8.52 36.60 -25.71
C VAL A 134 9.77 36.71 -26.58
N GLN A 135 10.85 37.28 -26.05
CA GLN A 135 12.15 37.32 -26.72
C GLN A 135 12.66 35.89 -26.96
N PHE A 136 12.95 35.54 -28.20
CA PHE A 136 13.37 34.18 -28.58
C PHE A 136 14.66 33.75 -27.87
N SER A 137 15.57 34.71 -27.63
CA SER A 137 16.81 34.49 -26.87
C SER A 137 16.57 33.95 -25.44
N ARG A 138 15.47 34.32 -24.79
CA ARG A 138 15.11 33.84 -23.45
C ARG A 138 14.59 32.41 -23.44
N VAL A 139 13.90 32.02 -24.49
CA VAL A 139 13.45 30.62 -24.66
C VAL A 139 14.62 29.70 -24.96
N CYS A 140 15.68 30.23 -25.58
CA CYS A 140 16.96 29.53 -25.79
C CYS A 140 17.85 29.50 -24.55
N ASP A 141 17.51 30.18 -23.45
CA ASP A 141 18.31 30.19 -22.23
C ASP A 141 18.24 28.83 -21.51
N GLU A 142 19.39 28.24 -21.19
CA GLU A 142 19.47 26.99 -20.46
C GLU A 142 18.85 27.10 -19.05
N ALA A 143 18.95 28.28 -18.41
CA ALA A 143 18.44 28.51 -17.06
C ALA A 143 16.92 28.31 -16.96
N LEU A 144 16.17 28.70 -18.01
CA LEU A 144 14.73 28.48 -18.11
C LEU A 144 14.40 26.99 -18.01
N TRP A 145 15.08 26.17 -18.80
CA TRP A 145 14.81 24.74 -18.91
C TRP A 145 15.34 23.95 -17.72
N VAL A 146 16.43 24.40 -17.08
CA VAL A 146 16.87 23.89 -15.77
C VAL A 146 15.81 24.18 -14.71
N GLY A 147 15.25 25.40 -14.67
CA GLY A 147 14.17 25.77 -13.77
C GLY A 147 12.91 24.93 -13.99
N ALA A 148 12.52 24.71 -15.25
CA ALA A 148 11.39 23.86 -15.61
C ALA A 148 11.63 22.39 -15.20
N TRP A 149 12.85 21.87 -15.40
CA TRP A 149 13.23 20.53 -14.96
C TRP A 149 13.22 20.40 -13.42
N TYR A 150 13.65 21.44 -12.71
CA TYR A 150 13.61 21.48 -11.24
C TYR A 150 12.16 21.44 -10.73
N ALA A 151 11.29 22.27 -11.31
CA ALA A 151 9.85 22.29 -11.01
C ALA A 151 9.18 20.93 -11.30
N ALA A 152 9.65 20.22 -12.32
CA ALA A 152 9.17 18.90 -12.71
C ALA A 152 9.56 17.78 -11.71
N ASN A 153 10.78 17.81 -11.16
CA ASN A 153 11.40 16.63 -10.54
C ASN A 153 11.72 16.73 -9.04
N ARG A 154 11.66 17.90 -8.40
CA ARG A 154 11.90 18.02 -6.94
C ARG A 154 10.62 18.32 -6.15
N SER A 155 10.46 17.64 -5.01
CA SER A 155 9.45 17.93 -3.99
C SER A 155 9.89 19.11 -3.11
N GLY A 156 9.83 20.32 -3.66
CA GLY A 156 10.04 21.56 -2.91
C GLY A 156 8.82 21.99 -2.09
N LYS A 157 8.96 23.06 -1.28
CA LYS A 157 7.85 23.71 -0.55
C LYS A 157 6.79 24.34 -1.48
N ARG A 158 7.17 24.72 -2.71
CA ARG A 158 6.27 25.26 -3.74
C ARG A 158 5.88 24.19 -4.75
N ASP A 159 4.65 24.28 -5.26
CA ASP A 159 4.17 23.37 -6.31
C ASP A 159 4.96 23.57 -7.61
N GLY A 160 5.19 22.52 -8.39
CA GLY A 160 5.88 22.64 -9.67
C GLY A 160 5.08 23.45 -10.70
N ASP A 161 3.75 23.37 -10.65
CA ASP A 161 2.87 24.25 -11.44
C ASP A 161 3.00 25.71 -11.00
N ASP A 162 3.07 25.97 -9.69
CA ASP A 162 3.29 27.31 -9.15
C ASP A 162 4.62 27.88 -9.68
N VAL A 163 5.72 27.13 -9.60
CA VAL A 163 7.02 27.56 -10.15
C VAL A 163 6.93 27.85 -11.66
N LEU A 164 6.25 27.01 -12.45
CA LEU A 164 6.10 27.23 -13.88
C LEU A 164 5.36 28.55 -14.17
N PHE A 165 4.19 28.78 -13.55
CA PHE A 165 3.32 29.90 -13.89
C PHE A 165 3.67 31.20 -13.15
N THR A 166 4.15 31.14 -11.91
CA THR A 166 4.43 32.34 -11.08
C THR A 166 5.89 32.75 -11.05
N VAL A 167 6.81 31.91 -11.55
CA VAL A 167 8.25 32.23 -11.62
C VAL A 167 8.77 32.21 -13.05
N LEU A 168 8.63 31.10 -13.78
CA LEU A 168 9.25 30.95 -15.11
C LEU A 168 8.55 31.78 -16.19
N ILE A 169 7.21 31.86 -16.17
CA ILE A 169 6.48 32.70 -17.13
C ILE A 169 6.78 34.19 -16.91
N PRO A 170 6.72 34.74 -15.68
CA PRO A 170 7.17 36.11 -15.43
C PRO A 170 8.63 36.39 -15.80
N PHE A 171 9.52 35.42 -15.62
CA PHE A 171 10.92 35.53 -16.09
C PHE A 171 11.02 35.67 -17.62
N LEU A 172 10.19 34.94 -18.37
CA LEU A 172 10.16 34.98 -19.83
C LEU A 172 9.57 36.29 -20.37
N THR A 173 8.52 36.81 -19.72
CA THR A 173 7.74 37.95 -20.22
C THR A 173 8.15 39.29 -19.62
N GLU A 174 8.92 39.29 -18.53
CA GLU A 174 9.20 40.47 -17.69
C GLU A 174 7.95 41.16 -17.13
N LYS A 175 6.86 40.39 -17.01
CA LYS A 175 5.55 40.86 -16.59
C LYS A 175 4.98 39.90 -15.54
N SER A 176 4.05 40.37 -14.72
CA SER A 176 3.26 39.45 -13.89
C SER A 176 2.49 38.46 -14.79
N LEU A 177 2.02 37.35 -14.21
CA LEU A 177 1.25 36.36 -14.97
C LEU A 177 -0.04 37.01 -15.54
N GLU A 178 -0.70 37.84 -14.73
CA GLU A 178 -1.90 38.58 -15.08
C GLU A 178 -1.63 39.58 -16.21
N ASP A 179 -0.54 40.36 -16.15
CA ASP A 179 -0.17 41.30 -17.20
C ASP A 179 0.21 40.59 -18.51
N ALA A 180 0.85 39.41 -18.42
CA ALA A 180 1.15 38.59 -19.58
C ALA A 180 -0.12 38.03 -20.23
N MET A 181 -1.13 37.66 -19.43
CA MET A 181 -2.46 37.25 -19.91
C MET A 181 -3.16 38.39 -20.65
N VAL A 182 -3.20 39.58 -20.04
CA VAL A 182 -3.82 40.78 -20.62
C VAL A 182 -3.12 41.15 -21.93
N HIS A 183 -1.79 41.21 -21.94
CA HIS A 183 -1.01 41.51 -23.14
C HIS A 183 -1.31 40.51 -24.28
N THR A 184 -1.34 39.22 -23.97
CA THR A 184 -1.64 38.20 -24.97
C THR A 184 -3.07 38.32 -25.50
N HIS A 185 -4.03 38.67 -24.64
CA HIS A 185 -5.41 38.89 -25.05
C HIS A 185 -5.51 40.07 -26.03
N THR A 186 -4.90 41.21 -25.71
CA THR A 186 -4.86 42.40 -26.58
C THR A 186 -4.18 42.11 -27.92
N CYS A 187 -3.07 41.37 -27.93
CA CYS A 187 -2.41 40.95 -29.17
C CYS A 187 -3.28 40.02 -30.01
N CYS A 188 -4.00 39.08 -29.39
CA CYS A 188 -4.92 38.20 -30.09
C CYS A 188 -6.09 39.00 -30.71
N GLU A 189 -6.66 39.95 -29.98
CA GLU A 189 -7.72 40.84 -30.49
C GLU A 189 -7.25 41.68 -31.68
N ALA A 190 -6.06 42.29 -31.59
CA ALA A 190 -5.48 43.08 -32.67
C ALA A 190 -5.24 42.26 -33.96
N LEU A 191 -4.96 40.96 -33.81
CA LEU A 191 -4.73 40.03 -34.92
C LEU A 191 -6.00 39.30 -35.36
N GLY A 192 -7.17 39.60 -34.78
CA GLY A 192 -8.43 38.94 -35.11
C GLY A 192 -8.50 37.46 -34.68
N ILE A 193 -7.67 37.05 -33.74
CA ILE A 193 -7.57 35.66 -33.28
C ILE A 193 -8.52 35.44 -32.09
N GLY A 194 -9.64 34.76 -32.33
CA GLY A 194 -10.64 34.46 -31.30
C GLY A 194 -10.11 33.51 -30.19
N PRO A 195 -10.70 33.50 -28.99
CA PRO A 195 -10.17 32.79 -27.82
C PRO A 195 -10.11 31.26 -28.00
N SER A 196 -9.15 30.62 -27.31
CA SER A 196 -9.01 29.16 -27.31
C SER A 196 -10.25 28.48 -26.70
N PRO A 197 -10.65 27.29 -27.19
CA PRO A 197 -11.83 26.59 -26.70
C PRO A 197 -11.70 26.22 -25.22
N MET A 198 -12.72 26.56 -24.43
CA MET A 198 -12.77 26.29 -23.01
C MET A 198 -13.38 24.90 -22.70
N ARG A 199 -12.80 24.18 -21.74
CA ARG A 199 -13.26 22.84 -21.31
C ARG A 199 -13.14 22.69 -19.80
N SER A 200 -13.97 21.82 -19.23
CA SER A 200 -13.82 21.44 -17.82
C SER A 200 -12.58 20.56 -17.61
N ALA A 201 -11.93 20.72 -16.46
CA ALA A 201 -10.76 19.93 -16.07
C ALA A 201 -11.09 18.42 -16.04
N ARG A 202 -10.18 17.59 -16.54
CA ARG A 202 -10.33 16.12 -16.53
C ARG A 202 -9.43 15.51 -15.46
N ARG A 203 -10.02 14.68 -14.59
CA ARG A 203 -9.27 13.95 -13.55
C ARG A 203 -8.65 12.65 -14.06
N THR A 204 -9.17 12.08 -15.15
CA THR A 204 -8.73 10.79 -15.72
C THR A 204 -7.91 10.96 -17.00
N HIS A 205 -6.82 10.19 -17.11
CA HIS A 205 -5.92 10.11 -18.28
C HIS A 205 -5.42 11.47 -18.84
N PRO A 206 -4.67 12.27 -18.05
CA PRO A 206 -4.21 13.59 -18.47
C PRO A 206 -3.35 13.57 -19.76
N GLY A 207 -2.57 12.49 -19.99
CA GLY A 207 -1.71 12.38 -21.19
C GLY A 207 -2.45 12.44 -22.53
N TYR A 208 -3.52 11.65 -22.69
CA TYR A 208 -4.34 11.72 -23.90
C TYR A 208 -5.03 13.09 -24.04
N GLY A 209 -5.52 13.63 -22.91
CA GLY A 209 -6.18 14.93 -22.89
C GLY A 209 -5.28 16.07 -23.37
N VAL A 210 -4.03 16.10 -22.89
CA VAL A 210 -3.04 17.10 -23.27
C VAL A 210 -2.63 16.94 -24.73
N ALA A 211 -2.27 15.74 -25.16
CA ALA A 211 -1.85 15.50 -26.55
C ALA A 211 -2.96 15.85 -27.56
N ARG A 212 -4.22 15.53 -27.26
CA ARG A 212 -5.37 15.90 -28.09
C ARG A 212 -5.58 17.42 -28.13
N THR A 213 -5.37 18.10 -27.00
CA THR A 213 -5.48 19.56 -26.92
C THR A 213 -4.40 20.23 -27.76
N THR A 214 -3.16 19.76 -27.66
CA THR A 214 -2.04 20.20 -28.48
C THR A 214 -2.32 20.00 -29.97
N ALA A 215 -2.80 18.81 -30.38
CA ALA A 215 -3.18 18.56 -31.76
C ALA A 215 -4.28 19.55 -32.23
N HIS A 216 -5.29 19.80 -31.40
CA HIS A 216 -6.35 20.75 -31.73
C HIS A 216 -5.82 22.18 -31.88
N TYR A 217 -4.90 22.60 -31.01
CA TYR A 217 -4.24 23.91 -31.11
C TYR A 217 -3.44 24.03 -32.41
N LEU A 218 -2.62 23.02 -32.75
CA LEU A 218 -1.85 23.02 -34.00
C LEU A 218 -2.77 23.13 -35.24
N LEU A 219 -3.85 22.36 -35.27
CA LEU A 219 -4.78 22.39 -36.41
C LEU A 219 -5.48 23.75 -36.54
N THR A 220 -6.02 24.29 -35.44
CA THR A 220 -6.88 25.48 -35.49
C THR A 220 -6.13 26.81 -35.42
N ARG A 221 -5.02 26.89 -34.67
CA ARG A 221 -4.28 28.14 -34.42
C ARG A 221 -2.97 28.26 -35.21
N VAL A 222 -2.41 27.15 -35.70
CA VAL A 222 -1.18 27.21 -36.52
C VAL A 222 -1.51 27.07 -38.00
N HIS A 223 -2.44 26.19 -38.36
CA HIS A 223 -2.82 25.93 -39.74
C HIS A 223 -4.17 26.54 -40.15
N ASP A 224 -4.73 27.45 -39.32
CA ASP A 224 -5.98 28.18 -39.57
C ASP A 224 -7.16 27.30 -40.02
N MET A 225 -7.19 26.06 -39.54
CA MET A 225 -8.24 25.10 -39.91
C MET A 225 -9.57 25.47 -39.26
N SER A 226 -10.64 25.27 -40.02
CA SER A 226 -12.00 25.47 -39.51
C SER A 226 -12.27 24.59 -38.28
N LEU A 227 -13.06 25.11 -37.34
CA LEU A 227 -13.44 24.36 -36.13
C LEU A 227 -14.24 23.10 -36.47
N ALA A 228 -14.95 23.09 -37.61
CA ALA A 228 -15.69 21.92 -38.11
C ALA A 228 -14.73 20.81 -38.56
N ASP A 229 -13.70 21.15 -39.34
CA ASP A 229 -12.70 20.18 -39.82
C ASP A 229 -11.85 19.65 -38.67
N ALA A 230 -11.44 20.52 -37.74
CA ALA A 230 -10.72 20.09 -36.54
C ALA A 230 -11.57 19.16 -35.64
N LYS A 231 -12.88 19.37 -35.58
CA LYS A 231 -13.82 18.43 -34.92
C LYS A 231 -13.93 17.12 -35.70
N HIS A 232 -13.97 17.17 -37.03
CA HIS A 232 -14.01 15.99 -37.90
C HIS A 232 -12.76 15.11 -37.68
N ILE A 233 -11.56 15.70 -37.70
CA ILE A 233 -10.31 15.00 -37.36
C ILE A 233 -10.36 14.39 -35.96
N SER A 234 -10.88 15.14 -34.98
CA SER A 234 -11.03 14.62 -33.61
C SER A 234 -11.97 13.42 -33.54
N LEU A 235 -13.02 13.37 -34.35
CA LEU A 235 -13.93 12.23 -34.47
C LEU A 235 -13.27 11.05 -35.16
N LEU A 236 -12.55 11.28 -36.27
CA LEU A 236 -11.80 10.23 -36.96
C LEU A 236 -10.74 9.60 -36.06
N LEU A 237 -10.06 10.39 -35.21
CA LEU A 237 -9.12 9.87 -34.21
C LEU A 237 -9.81 8.97 -33.19
N ARG A 238 -11.01 9.33 -32.72
CA ARG A 238 -11.78 8.48 -31.80
C ARG A 238 -12.25 7.21 -32.49
N LEU A 239 -12.70 7.30 -33.74
CA LEU A 239 -13.11 6.16 -34.55
C LEU A 239 -11.94 5.21 -34.79
N GLN A 240 -10.74 5.73 -35.08
CA GLN A 240 -9.55 4.90 -35.25
C GLN A 240 -9.14 4.20 -33.96
N LEU A 241 -9.20 4.90 -32.82
CA LEU A 241 -8.95 4.28 -31.51
C LEU A 241 -10.00 3.21 -31.18
N LEU A 242 -11.26 3.44 -31.53
CA LEU A 242 -12.32 2.44 -31.37
C LEU A 242 -12.06 1.23 -32.27
N ARG A 243 -11.65 1.43 -33.53
CA ARG A 243 -11.26 0.33 -34.43
C ARG A 243 -10.11 -0.50 -33.85
N PHE A 244 -9.11 0.14 -33.25
CA PHE A 244 -8.06 -0.59 -32.54
C PHE A 244 -8.63 -1.39 -31.37
N ALA A 245 -9.44 -0.79 -30.51
CA ALA A 245 -10.06 -1.50 -29.40
C ALA A 245 -10.97 -2.66 -29.86
N THR A 246 -11.73 -2.48 -30.93
CA THR A 246 -12.57 -3.53 -31.53
C THR A 246 -11.73 -4.63 -32.15
N ASN A 247 -10.60 -4.29 -32.79
CA ASN A 247 -9.67 -5.29 -33.33
C ASN A 247 -8.94 -6.03 -32.20
N ASP A 248 -8.69 -5.38 -31.07
CA ASP A 248 -8.04 -5.96 -29.89
C ASP A 248 -9.01 -6.81 -29.05
N LEU A 249 -10.31 -6.48 -29.05
CA LEU A 249 -11.35 -7.16 -28.25
C LEU A 249 -11.41 -8.70 -28.45
N PRO A 250 -11.32 -9.23 -29.69
CA PRO A 250 -11.21 -10.67 -29.95
C PRO A 250 -9.99 -11.31 -29.29
N PHE A 251 -8.89 -10.55 -29.12
CA PHE A 251 -7.67 -11.04 -28.47
C PHE A 251 -7.75 -10.94 -26.94
N VAL A 252 -8.52 -10.00 -26.38
CA VAL A 252 -8.71 -9.86 -24.93
C VAL A 252 -9.42 -11.08 -24.32
N GLY A 253 -10.26 -11.78 -25.09
CA GLY A 253 -10.91 -13.04 -24.67
C GLY A 253 -10.05 -14.30 -24.82
N MET A 254 -8.87 -14.21 -25.44
CA MET A 254 -8.02 -15.36 -25.78
C MET A 254 -6.59 -15.28 -25.23
N LEU A 255 -6.31 -14.39 -24.28
CA LEU A 255 -4.95 -14.14 -23.80
C LEU A 255 -4.82 -14.38 -22.29
N GLY A 256 -4.25 -15.54 -21.92
CA GLY A 256 -3.41 -15.63 -20.73
C GLY A 256 -2.03 -15.03 -21.02
N GLU A 257 -1.28 -14.61 -20.00
CA GLU A 257 0.08 -14.04 -20.16
C GLU A 257 1.06 -14.96 -20.92
N ALA A 258 0.80 -16.26 -20.98
CA ALA A 258 1.58 -17.26 -21.71
C ALA A 258 1.33 -17.27 -23.24
N ASP A 259 0.15 -16.86 -23.71
CA ASP A 259 -0.23 -17.05 -25.12
C ASP A 259 0.35 -16.00 -26.09
N ARG A 260 1.06 -14.99 -25.58
CA ARG A 260 1.60 -13.89 -26.40
C ARG A 260 2.87 -14.24 -27.19
N THR A 261 3.42 -15.44 -27.03
CA THR A 261 4.72 -15.84 -27.60
C THR A 261 4.79 -17.30 -28.08
N ARG A 262 3.72 -17.86 -28.67
CA ARG A 262 3.80 -19.23 -29.23
C ARG A 262 4.59 -19.24 -30.55
N GLU A 263 5.90 -19.45 -30.47
CA GLU A 263 6.72 -19.97 -31.56
C GLU A 263 6.71 -21.51 -31.46
N THR A 264 6.28 -22.22 -32.50
CA THR A 264 6.38 -23.69 -32.53
C THR A 264 7.85 -24.14 -32.44
N LEU A 265 8.12 -25.34 -31.94
CA LEU A 265 9.49 -25.87 -31.80
C LEU A 265 10.32 -25.76 -33.09
N LEU A 266 9.69 -25.91 -34.26
CA LEU A 266 10.34 -25.75 -35.57
C LEU A 266 10.78 -24.30 -35.86
N THR A 267 10.05 -23.30 -35.35
CA THR A 267 10.45 -21.89 -35.45
C THR A 267 11.64 -21.60 -34.52
N ILE A 268 11.68 -22.19 -33.33
CA ILE A 268 12.77 -22.03 -32.36
C ILE A 268 14.05 -22.74 -32.84
N MET A 269 13.91 -23.96 -33.35
CA MET A 269 15.04 -24.82 -33.78
C MET A 269 15.46 -24.61 -35.25
N GLY A 270 14.69 -23.85 -36.03
CA GLY A 270 14.91 -23.66 -37.46
C GLY A 270 14.83 -24.95 -38.30
N HIS A 271 15.24 -24.86 -39.57
CA HIS A 271 15.30 -26.01 -40.49
C HIS A 271 16.71 -26.59 -40.62
N GLU A 272 17.60 -26.32 -39.66
CA GLU A 272 18.98 -26.80 -39.76
C GLU A 272 19.06 -28.33 -39.69
N PRO A 273 19.92 -28.94 -40.52
CA PRO A 273 20.16 -30.38 -40.49
C PRO A 273 20.77 -30.82 -39.15
N LEU A 274 20.19 -31.85 -38.54
CA LEU A 274 20.77 -32.52 -37.38
C LEU A 274 21.68 -33.64 -37.84
N LEU A 275 22.69 -33.92 -37.03
CA LEU A 275 23.50 -35.11 -37.18
C LEU A 275 22.84 -36.24 -36.36
N ALA A 276 22.80 -37.47 -36.90
CA ALA A 276 22.18 -38.64 -36.26
C ALA A 276 22.93 -39.13 -35.00
N PRO A 277 22.26 -39.79 -34.03
CA PRO A 277 22.95 -40.48 -32.94
C PRO A 277 23.89 -41.55 -33.52
N GLU A 278 25.07 -41.72 -32.94
CA GLU A 278 26.12 -42.69 -33.36
C GLU A 278 26.80 -42.43 -34.71
N GLY A 279 28.12 -42.19 -34.67
CA GLY A 279 29.18 -42.59 -35.62
C GLY A 279 28.98 -42.46 -37.14
N SER A 280 27.90 -41.87 -37.61
CA SER A 280 27.50 -41.81 -39.01
C SER A 280 27.36 -40.34 -39.44
N GLU A 281 27.90 -39.99 -40.59
CA GLU A 281 27.74 -38.66 -41.23
C GLU A 281 26.30 -38.42 -41.75
N LEU A 282 25.36 -39.29 -41.36
CA LEU A 282 23.97 -39.21 -41.78
C LEU A 282 23.31 -37.98 -41.17
N THR A 283 22.96 -37.06 -42.07
CA THR A 283 22.18 -35.87 -41.76
C THR A 283 20.69 -36.25 -41.74
N ILE A 284 20.01 -35.96 -40.64
CA ILE A 284 18.55 -36.11 -40.49
C ILE A 284 17.88 -34.72 -40.44
N SER A 285 16.65 -34.62 -40.95
CA SER A 285 15.92 -33.36 -40.92
C SER A 285 15.39 -33.07 -39.51
N MET A 286 15.39 -31.80 -39.10
CA MET A 286 14.82 -31.37 -37.82
C MET A 286 13.34 -31.79 -37.70
N ALA A 287 12.59 -31.71 -38.79
CA ALA A 287 11.17 -32.06 -38.83
C ALA A 287 10.92 -33.54 -38.50
N SER A 288 11.69 -34.47 -39.06
CA SER A 288 11.51 -35.90 -38.78
C SER A 288 11.96 -36.28 -37.37
N SER A 289 12.95 -35.58 -36.81
CA SER A 289 13.40 -35.82 -35.43
C SER A 289 12.42 -35.30 -34.37
N LEU A 290 11.55 -34.35 -34.73
CA LEU A 290 10.57 -33.73 -33.82
C LEU A 290 9.14 -34.26 -34.04
N GLU A 291 8.92 -35.13 -35.02
CA GLU A 291 7.61 -35.71 -35.31
C GLU A 291 7.13 -36.56 -34.12
N GLY A 292 5.96 -36.23 -33.57
CA GLY A 292 5.37 -36.93 -32.41
C GLY A 292 6.03 -36.61 -31.05
N VAL A 293 6.95 -35.64 -30.97
CA VAL A 293 7.63 -35.26 -29.73
C VAL A 293 6.77 -34.26 -28.94
N GLU A 294 6.40 -34.63 -27.71
CA GLU A 294 5.67 -33.74 -26.79
C GLU A 294 6.60 -32.89 -25.93
N VAL A 295 7.78 -33.42 -25.59
CA VAL A 295 8.78 -32.71 -24.77
C VAL A 295 10.15 -32.80 -25.42
N LEU A 296 10.77 -31.63 -25.67
CA LEU A 296 12.10 -31.49 -26.24
C LEU A 296 13.09 -30.97 -25.20
N GLY A 297 14.23 -31.64 -25.04
CA GLY A 297 15.36 -31.17 -24.24
C GLY A 297 16.48 -30.59 -25.10
N ILE A 298 16.86 -29.32 -24.89
CA ILE A 298 18.07 -28.73 -25.48
C ILE A 298 19.20 -28.85 -24.47
N TYR A 299 20.20 -29.66 -24.78
CA TYR A 299 21.31 -29.96 -23.88
C TYR A 299 22.58 -29.20 -24.29
N PHE A 300 22.94 -28.19 -23.51
CA PHE A 300 24.19 -27.43 -23.69
C PHE A 300 25.32 -28.10 -22.91
N SER A 301 26.34 -28.57 -23.62
CA SER A 301 27.43 -29.33 -23.02
C SER A 301 28.71 -29.28 -23.85
N ALA A 302 29.85 -29.60 -23.21
CA ALA A 302 31.15 -29.70 -23.87
C ALA A 302 32.04 -30.78 -23.23
N SER A 303 32.92 -31.37 -24.02
CA SER A 303 33.83 -32.45 -23.61
C SER A 303 34.86 -32.01 -22.57
N TRP A 304 35.34 -30.77 -22.67
CA TRP A 304 36.34 -30.18 -21.78
C TRP A 304 35.78 -29.91 -20.37
N CYS A 305 34.45 -29.81 -20.22
CA CYS A 305 33.78 -29.44 -18.98
C CYS A 305 33.66 -30.63 -17.99
N PRO A 306 34.29 -30.59 -16.80
CA PRO A 306 34.22 -31.68 -15.82
C PRO A 306 32.81 -32.03 -15.31
N PRO A 307 31.93 -31.08 -14.93
CA PRO A 307 30.57 -31.42 -14.50
C PRO A 307 29.73 -32.02 -15.64
N CYS A 308 29.94 -31.60 -16.90
CA CYS A 308 29.32 -32.21 -18.08
C CYS A 308 29.70 -33.68 -18.23
N ARG A 309 31.00 -34.02 -18.12
CA ARG A 309 31.47 -35.41 -18.20
C ARG A 309 30.85 -36.32 -17.14
N LYS A 310 30.58 -35.79 -15.94
CA LYS A 310 29.91 -36.53 -14.86
C LYS A 310 28.41 -36.69 -15.10
N PHE A 311 27.75 -35.69 -15.69
CA PHE A 311 26.29 -35.69 -15.85
C PHE A 311 25.80 -36.46 -17.08
N THR A 312 26.51 -36.38 -18.22
CA THR A 312 26.08 -37.01 -19.49
C THR A 312 25.74 -38.50 -19.36
N PRO A 313 26.51 -39.36 -18.65
CA PRO A 313 26.15 -40.77 -18.48
C PRO A 313 24.83 -40.97 -17.71
N GLN A 314 24.56 -40.12 -16.71
CA GLN A 314 23.32 -40.14 -15.93
C GLN A 314 22.12 -39.71 -16.79
N LEU A 315 22.33 -38.71 -17.64
CA LEU A 315 21.31 -38.23 -18.57
C LEU A 315 21.01 -39.29 -19.64
N ALA A 316 22.02 -39.98 -20.18
CA ALA A 316 21.85 -41.07 -21.15
C ALA A 316 20.99 -42.21 -20.59
N SER A 317 21.27 -42.66 -19.37
CA SER A 317 20.46 -43.66 -18.68
C SER A 317 19.00 -43.19 -18.47
N SER A 318 18.83 -41.93 -18.05
CA SER A 318 17.50 -41.35 -17.79
C SER A 318 16.68 -41.17 -19.06
N TYR A 319 17.31 -40.72 -20.14
CA TYR A 319 16.69 -40.53 -21.46
C TYR A 319 16.09 -41.84 -21.99
N THR A 320 16.84 -42.94 -21.98
CA THR A 320 16.36 -44.24 -22.45
C THR A 320 15.20 -44.77 -21.61
N ARG A 321 15.16 -44.44 -20.31
CA ARG A 321 14.04 -44.81 -19.42
C ARG A 321 12.80 -43.95 -19.68
N ILE A 322 12.97 -42.63 -19.81
CA ILE A 322 11.86 -41.69 -20.04
C ILE A 322 11.24 -41.92 -21.42
N ARG A 323 12.06 -42.13 -22.45
CA ARG A 323 11.57 -42.38 -23.81
C ARG A 323 10.73 -43.66 -23.90
N ARG A 324 11.08 -44.71 -23.14
CA ARG A 324 10.24 -45.90 -22.97
C ARG A 324 8.93 -45.61 -22.25
N LYS A 325 8.98 -44.81 -21.17
CA LYS A 325 7.79 -44.44 -20.38
C LYS A 325 6.79 -43.60 -21.19
N MET A 326 7.28 -42.70 -22.04
CA MET A 326 6.45 -41.80 -22.86
C MET A 326 6.24 -42.30 -24.29
N HIS A 327 6.37 -43.60 -24.54
CA HIS A 327 6.13 -44.22 -25.85
C HIS A 327 6.88 -43.57 -27.04
N GLY A 328 8.04 -42.94 -26.79
CA GLY A 328 8.82 -42.25 -27.81
C GLY A 328 8.68 -40.72 -27.83
N ASN A 329 7.72 -40.14 -27.12
CA ASN A 329 7.35 -38.71 -27.20
C ASN A 329 8.36 -37.75 -26.49
N PHE A 330 9.56 -38.23 -26.16
CA PHE A 330 10.66 -37.44 -25.56
C PHE A 330 11.88 -37.43 -26.46
N GLN A 331 12.43 -36.24 -26.72
CA GLN A 331 13.63 -36.09 -27.51
C GLN A 331 14.63 -35.15 -26.82
N ILE A 332 15.93 -35.41 -26.98
CA ILE A 332 17.00 -34.47 -26.60
C ILE A 332 17.77 -34.09 -27.87
N ILE A 333 18.23 -32.84 -27.96
CA ILE A 333 19.17 -32.37 -28.98
C ILE A 333 20.37 -31.75 -28.28
N LEU A 334 21.56 -32.23 -28.61
CA LEU A 334 22.82 -31.64 -28.13
C LEU A 334 23.10 -30.32 -28.87
N ALA A 335 23.36 -29.27 -28.08
CA ALA A 335 23.91 -28.00 -28.51
C ALA A 335 25.39 -27.94 -28.06
N PRO A 336 26.34 -28.30 -28.95
CA PRO A 336 27.74 -28.48 -28.56
C PRO A 336 28.47 -27.15 -28.36
N LEU A 337 29.24 -27.03 -27.28
CA LEU A 337 30.09 -25.88 -26.96
C LEU A 337 31.59 -26.29 -26.89
N ASP A 338 31.94 -27.35 -27.60
CA ASP A 338 33.32 -27.80 -27.76
C ASP A 338 34.12 -26.80 -28.62
N GLN A 339 35.44 -26.81 -28.45
CA GLN A 339 36.34 -25.85 -29.12
C GLN A 339 36.96 -26.42 -30.41
N THR A 340 36.95 -27.74 -30.59
CA THR A 340 37.46 -28.43 -31.78
C THR A 340 36.50 -29.52 -32.22
N GLU A 341 36.38 -29.70 -33.54
CA GLU A 341 35.49 -30.69 -34.15
C GLU A 341 35.81 -32.13 -33.69
N GLY A 342 37.10 -32.49 -33.64
CA GLY A 342 37.52 -33.82 -33.15
C GLY A 342 37.14 -34.10 -31.69
N ALA A 343 37.15 -33.08 -30.81
CA ALA A 343 36.72 -33.23 -29.42
C ALA A 343 35.20 -33.35 -29.30
N PHE A 344 34.47 -32.60 -30.14
CA PHE A 344 33.02 -32.70 -30.28
C PHE A 344 32.60 -34.10 -30.72
N ASP A 345 33.19 -34.65 -31.78
CA ASP A 345 32.83 -35.96 -32.31
C ASP A 345 33.08 -37.08 -31.30
N ALA A 346 34.23 -37.03 -30.61
CA ALA A 346 34.57 -37.99 -29.55
C ALA A 346 33.63 -37.91 -28.33
N TYR A 347 32.99 -36.77 -28.09
CA TYR A 347 32.07 -36.57 -26.97
C TYR A 347 30.64 -36.94 -27.32
N ARG A 348 30.20 -36.52 -28.52
CA ARG A 348 28.91 -36.86 -29.12
C ARG A 348 28.73 -38.37 -29.29
N SER A 349 29.78 -39.10 -29.66
CA SER A 349 29.73 -40.57 -29.82
C SER A 349 29.28 -41.33 -28.56
N LYS A 350 29.28 -40.69 -27.40
CA LYS A 350 28.85 -41.25 -26.10
C LYS A 350 27.37 -40.98 -25.78
N MET A 351 26.62 -40.34 -26.68
CA MET A 351 25.25 -39.87 -26.43
C MET A 351 24.24 -40.55 -27.37
N PRO A 352 23.07 -41.00 -26.86
CA PRO A 352 22.05 -41.71 -27.64
C PRO A 352 21.05 -40.78 -28.36
N TRP A 353 21.34 -39.49 -28.46
CA TRP A 353 20.46 -38.48 -29.05
C TRP A 353 21.15 -37.66 -30.16
N PRO A 354 20.39 -37.04 -31.08
CA PRO A 354 20.92 -36.19 -32.15
C PRO A 354 21.63 -34.94 -31.62
N SER A 355 22.37 -34.28 -32.49
CA SER A 355 23.11 -33.06 -32.17
C SER A 355 23.09 -32.07 -33.33
N LEU A 356 23.15 -30.79 -32.99
CA LEU A 356 23.51 -29.73 -33.92
C LEU A 356 24.95 -29.91 -34.41
N ARG A 357 25.26 -29.34 -35.58
CA ARG A 357 26.60 -29.34 -36.15
C ARG A 357 27.55 -28.47 -35.33
N PHE A 358 28.83 -28.84 -35.32
CA PHE A 358 29.88 -28.03 -34.74
C PHE A 358 29.91 -26.64 -35.39
N GLY A 359 29.97 -25.58 -34.58
CA GLY A 359 30.01 -24.19 -35.07
C GLY A 359 28.71 -23.66 -35.68
N SER A 360 27.57 -24.36 -35.55
CA SER A 360 26.28 -23.83 -36.01
C SER A 360 25.92 -22.51 -35.31
N ALA A 361 25.51 -21.51 -36.09
CA ALA A 361 25.05 -20.22 -35.57
C ALA A 361 23.79 -20.34 -34.69
N LEU A 362 23.03 -21.43 -34.86
CA LEU A 362 21.87 -21.72 -34.03
C LEU A 362 22.25 -22.02 -32.58
N VAL A 363 23.41 -22.66 -32.34
CA VAL A 363 23.88 -22.95 -30.97
C VAL A 363 24.06 -21.65 -30.18
N THR A 364 24.71 -20.64 -30.78
CA THR A 364 24.92 -19.34 -30.16
C THR A 364 23.60 -18.62 -29.89
N LYS A 365 22.68 -18.63 -30.87
CA LYS A 365 21.35 -18.03 -30.71
C LYS A 365 20.53 -18.68 -29.60
N LEU A 366 20.57 -20.01 -29.49
CA LEU A 366 19.86 -20.73 -28.43
C LEU A 366 20.51 -20.50 -27.06
N ALA A 367 21.83 -20.42 -27.00
CA ALA A 367 22.55 -20.12 -25.75
C ALA A 367 22.23 -18.71 -25.23
N GLU A 368 22.18 -17.71 -26.11
CA GLU A 368 21.74 -16.35 -25.77
C GLU A 368 20.27 -16.32 -25.34
N ARG A 369 19.38 -16.98 -26.12
CA ARG A 369 17.94 -17.01 -25.84
C ARG A 369 17.59 -17.61 -24.49
N PHE A 370 18.29 -18.66 -24.07
CA PHE A 370 18.03 -19.35 -22.81
C PHE A 370 18.99 -18.94 -21.69
N GLU A 371 19.73 -17.84 -21.87
CA GLU A 371 20.63 -17.26 -20.86
C GLU A 371 21.58 -18.32 -20.28
N VAL A 372 22.31 -19.01 -21.16
CA VAL A 372 23.22 -20.10 -20.78
C VAL A 372 24.52 -19.54 -20.22
N ASP A 373 24.55 -19.27 -18.92
CA ASP A 373 25.74 -18.74 -18.22
C ASP A 373 26.71 -19.82 -17.72
N GLY A 374 26.34 -21.10 -17.85
CA GLY A 374 27.17 -22.23 -17.42
C GLY A 374 26.68 -23.58 -17.93
N ILE A 375 27.59 -24.55 -18.01
CA ILE A 375 27.32 -25.92 -18.49
C ILE A 375 27.72 -26.99 -17.45
N PRO A 376 26.99 -28.11 -17.33
CA PRO A 376 25.89 -28.55 -18.20
C PRO A 376 24.59 -27.80 -17.91
N LYS A 377 23.86 -27.41 -18.96
CA LYS A 377 22.50 -26.84 -18.87
C LYS A 377 21.55 -27.62 -19.78
N LEU A 378 20.37 -27.94 -19.27
CA LEU A 378 19.34 -28.68 -19.99
C LEU A 378 18.03 -27.92 -19.86
N VAL A 379 17.52 -27.43 -20.98
CA VAL A 379 16.24 -26.72 -21.06
C VAL A 379 15.21 -27.69 -21.62
N LEU A 380 14.07 -27.85 -20.94
CA LEU A 380 12.96 -28.69 -21.37
C LEU A 380 11.84 -27.80 -21.92
N LEU A 381 11.37 -28.12 -23.12
CA LEU A 381 10.34 -27.40 -23.86
C LEU A 381 9.16 -28.32 -24.21
N THR A 382 7.94 -27.78 -24.31
CA THR A 382 6.79 -28.51 -24.87
C THR A 382 6.80 -28.47 -26.40
N ALA A 383 5.92 -29.25 -27.06
CA ALA A 383 5.69 -29.22 -28.51
C ALA A 383 5.37 -27.81 -29.05
N GLU A 384 4.78 -26.97 -28.21
CA GLU A 384 4.38 -25.58 -28.50
C GLU A 384 5.50 -24.57 -28.24
N GLY A 385 6.69 -25.00 -27.81
CA GLY A 385 7.84 -24.13 -27.56
C GLY A 385 7.90 -23.50 -26.16
N GLU A 386 7.00 -23.88 -25.25
CA GLU A 386 6.94 -23.36 -23.88
C GLU A 386 8.00 -23.99 -22.98
N ILE A 387 8.64 -23.21 -22.11
CA ILE A 387 9.65 -23.73 -21.17
C ILE A 387 8.96 -24.51 -20.04
N VAL A 388 9.10 -25.83 -20.06
CA VAL A 388 8.72 -26.72 -18.95
C VAL A 388 9.68 -26.52 -17.77
N SER A 389 10.98 -26.43 -18.05
CA SER A 389 12.01 -26.16 -17.05
C SER A 389 13.28 -25.61 -17.70
N ASP A 390 13.81 -24.54 -17.12
CA ASP A 390 15.10 -23.93 -17.43
C ASP A 390 16.29 -24.60 -16.70
N ASP A 391 16.01 -25.34 -15.61
CA ASP A 391 16.98 -26.11 -14.82
C ASP A 391 16.73 -27.63 -14.86
N GLY A 392 16.66 -28.19 -16.06
CA GLY A 392 16.40 -29.62 -16.28
C GLY A 392 17.46 -30.56 -15.70
N VAL A 393 18.69 -30.08 -15.49
CA VAL A 393 19.80 -30.87 -14.90
C VAL A 393 19.50 -31.20 -13.44
N ARG A 394 19.13 -30.20 -12.63
CA ARG A 394 18.75 -30.42 -11.23
C ARG A 394 17.46 -31.23 -11.13
N LEU A 395 16.50 -30.94 -12.00
CA LEU A 395 15.18 -31.56 -11.97
C LEU A 395 15.24 -33.06 -12.31
N LEU A 396 15.98 -33.44 -13.36
CA LEU A 396 16.19 -34.86 -13.68
C LEU A 396 17.03 -35.62 -12.66
N ARG A 397 17.95 -34.94 -11.94
CA ARG A 397 18.72 -35.56 -10.84
C ARG A 397 17.85 -35.91 -9.63
N LYS A 398 16.90 -35.04 -9.28
CA LYS A 398 16.07 -35.20 -8.06
C LYS A 398 14.74 -35.92 -8.30
N HIS A 399 14.11 -35.76 -9.46
CA HIS A 399 12.71 -36.11 -9.66
C HIS A 399 12.43 -36.97 -10.90
N THR A 400 13.40 -37.77 -11.37
CA THR A 400 13.31 -38.51 -12.64
C THR A 400 12.08 -39.41 -12.79
N HIS A 401 11.50 -39.88 -11.68
CA HIS A 401 10.31 -40.76 -11.68
C HIS A 401 9.00 -40.02 -12.07
N GLY A 402 8.92 -38.71 -11.82
CA GLY A 402 7.73 -37.87 -12.05
C GLY A 402 7.59 -37.28 -13.46
N PHE A 403 8.54 -37.52 -14.36
CA PHE A 403 8.53 -37.01 -15.74
C PHE A 403 7.26 -37.45 -16.50
N PRO A 404 6.59 -36.59 -17.31
CA PRO A 404 6.97 -35.22 -17.76
C PRO A 404 6.51 -34.04 -16.88
N TRP A 405 6.03 -34.25 -15.65
CA TRP A 405 5.49 -33.19 -14.76
C TRP A 405 4.49 -32.28 -15.47
N SER A 406 3.24 -32.73 -15.61
CA SER A 406 2.18 -31.98 -16.30
C SER A 406 1.96 -30.58 -15.69
N SER A 407 2.23 -29.55 -16.50
CA SER A 407 1.90 -28.12 -16.35
C SER A 407 2.20 -27.39 -15.02
N THR A 408 2.76 -28.05 -14.02
CA THR A 408 3.11 -27.45 -12.73
C THR A 408 4.50 -27.92 -12.30
N LYS A 409 5.41 -26.95 -12.06
CA LYS A 409 6.72 -27.22 -11.45
C LYS A 409 6.48 -27.98 -10.14
N PRO A 410 7.20 -29.09 -9.85
CA PRO A 410 7.10 -29.73 -8.55
C PRO A 410 7.46 -28.71 -7.45
N VAL A 411 6.50 -28.42 -6.57
CA VAL A 411 6.69 -27.49 -5.46
C VAL A 411 7.58 -28.18 -4.43
N GLU A 412 8.77 -27.65 -4.17
CA GLU A 412 9.61 -28.12 -3.06
C GLU A 412 8.91 -27.75 -1.75
N THR A 413 8.33 -28.76 -1.10
CA THR A 413 7.74 -28.69 0.23
C THR A 413 8.76 -29.12 1.30
N PRO A 414 8.69 -28.61 2.54
CA PRO A 414 9.67 -28.89 3.60
C PRO A 414 9.90 -30.37 3.92
N HIS A 415 8.93 -31.24 3.62
CA HIS A 415 9.02 -32.69 3.83
C HIS A 415 9.93 -33.41 2.83
N MET A 416 10.44 -32.72 1.81
CA MET A 416 11.35 -33.26 0.79
C MET A 416 12.83 -32.97 1.10
N HIS A 417 13.15 -32.49 2.31
CA HIS A 417 14.53 -32.32 2.78
C HIS A 417 15.20 -33.68 3.08
N MET A 418 16.49 -33.85 2.76
CA MET A 418 17.24 -35.12 2.98
C MET A 418 17.16 -35.65 4.43
N LEU A 419 16.93 -34.76 5.40
CA LEU A 419 16.78 -35.11 6.81
C LEU A 419 15.39 -35.70 7.17
N CYS A 420 14.40 -35.55 6.29
CA CYS A 420 13.02 -36.03 6.47
C CYS A 420 12.80 -37.47 5.97
N GLU A 421 13.80 -38.11 5.34
CA GLU A 421 13.71 -39.54 4.95
C GLU A 421 13.43 -40.46 6.14
N ARG A 422 13.87 -40.09 7.35
CA ARG A 422 13.60 -40.85 8.59
C ARG A 422 12.14 -40.75 9.06
N LEU A 423 11.35 -39.85 8.48
CA LEU A 423 9.92 -39.69 8.77
C LEU A 423 9.03 -40.37 7.72
N LEU A 424 9.60 -40.90 6.63
CA LEU A 424 8.87 -41.71 5.66
C LEU A 424 8.58 -43.07 6.27
N ARG A 425 7.30 -43.33 6.56
CA ARG A 425 6.83 -44.70 6.87
C ARG A 425 6.74 -45.49 5.56
N LEU A 426 7.35 -46.67 5.53
CA LEU A 426 7.40 -47.58 4.37
C LEU A 426 6.09 -48.36 4.13
N THR A 427 5.07 -48.13 4.95
CA THR A 427 3.76 -48.77 4.82
C THR A 427 2.76 -47.77 4.31
N ASP A 428 2.02 -48.15 3.27
CA ASP A 428 0.87 -47.39 2.76
C ASP A 428 -0.14 -47.17 3.89
N VAL A 429 -0.19 -45.94 4.40
CA VAL A 429 -1.28 -45.48 5.25
C VAL A 429 -2.36 -45.04 4.30
N ASP A 430 -3.52 -45.70 4.33
CA ASP A 430 -4.72 -45.21 3.65
C ASP A 430 -5.04 -43.81 4.19
N PRO A 431 -4.85 -42.73 3.42
CA PRO A 431 -5.07 -41.36 3.88
C PRO A 431 -6.57 -41.06 4.06
N GLY A 432 -7.44 -42.05 3.81
CA GLY A 432 -8.87 -41.87 3.69
C GLY A 432 -9.22 -41.18 2.37
N PRO A 433 -10.53 -41.00 2.11
CA PRO A 433 -10.99 -40.27 0.95
C PRO A 433 -10.50 -38.82 0.99
N LYS A 434 -10.09 -38.29 -0.17
CA LYS A 434 -9.70 -36.90 -0.35
C LYS A 434 -10.82 -35.98 0.12
N GLN A 435 -10.66 -35.38 1.30
CA GLN A 435 -11.60 -34.40 1.81
C GLN A 435 -11.28 -33.05 1.16
N GLU A 436 -12.20 -32.52 0.36
CA GLU A 436 -12.08 -31.17 -0.17
C GLU A 436 -12.26 -30.18 0.99
N LEU A 437 -11.15 -29.55 1.39
CA LEU A 437 -11.21 -28.48 2.39
C LEU A 437 -11.83 -27.24 1.72
N PRO A 438 -12.84 -26.62 2.34
CA PRO A 438 -13.43 -25.42 1.79
C PRO A 438 -12.39 -24.30 1.73
N ARG A 439 -12.40 -23.53 0.63
CA ARG A 439 -11.48 -22.40 0.42
C ARG A 439 -11.61 -21.31 1.49
N TYR A 440 -12.78 -21.22 2.13
CA TYR A 440 -13.09 -20.26 3.19
C TYR A 440 -13.70 -21.00 4.37
N LYS A 441 -13.39 -20.55 5.59
CA LYS A 441 -14.06 -21.04 6.79
C LYS A 441 -15.25 -20.13 7.11
N GLU A 442 -16.38 -20.73 7.44
CA GLU A 442 -17.56 -19.97 7.86
C GLU A 442 -17.28 -19.26 9.18
N ILE A 443 -17.70 -17.99 9.27
CA ILE A 443 -17.56 -17.17 10.47
C ILE A 443 -18.96 -16.93 11.02
N ASP A 444 -19.32 -17.69 12.05
CA ASP A 444 -20.59 -17.54 12.74
C ASP A 444 -20.40 -16.64 13.97
N LEU A 445 -20.79 -15.37 13.85
CA LEU A 445 -20.76 -14.41 14.96
C LEU A 445 -21.89 -14.68 15.99
N ILE A 446 -22.92 -15.45 15.63
CA ILE A 446 -24.07 -15.77 16.46
C ILE A 446 -23.77 -16.98 17.37
N ALA A 447 -22.68 -17.71 17.11
CA ALA A 447 -22.23 -18.83 17.92
C ALA A 447 -21.84 -18.45 19.37
N LEU A 448 -21.65 -17.16 19.67
CA LEU A 448 -21.46 -16.69 21.04
C LEU A 448 -22.75 -16.91 21.88
N PRO A 449 -22.64 -17.35 23.14
CA PRO A 449 -23.82 -17.55 23.98
C PRO A 449 -24.54 -16.22 24.24
N ALA A 450 -25.86 -16.28 24.47
CA ALA A 450 -26.66 -15.09 24.77
C ALA A 450 -26.38 -14.50 26.16
N SER A 451 -25.95 -15.34 27.12
CA SER A 451 -25.54 -14.91 28.46
C SER A 451 -24.51 -15.86 29.05
N VAL A 452 -23.70 -15.35 29.98
CA VAL A 452 -22.67 -16.12 30.69
C VAL A 452 -22.94 -16.03 32.17
N SER A 453 -23.10 -17.18 32.82
CA SER A 453 -23.38 -17.27 34.26
C SER A 453 -22.29 -17.99 35.05
N THR A 454 -21.53 -18.87 34.39
CA THR A 454 -20.43 -19.62 35.02
C THR A 454 -19.07 -19.17 34.49
N ARG A 455 -18.01 -19.53 35.22
CA ARG A 455 -16.64 -19.21 34.83
C ARG A 455 -16.24 -19.93 33.54
N GLU A 456 -16.61 -21.19 33.39
CA GLU A 456 -16.27 -22.02 32.22
C GLU A 456 -16.88 -21.42 30.96
N GLN A 457 -18.13 -20.96 31.05
CA GLN A 457 -18.80 -20.23 29.97
C GLN A 457 -18.08 -18.91 29.65
N ALA A 458 -17.61 -18.18 30.66
CA ALA A 458 -16.88 -16.93 30.47
C ALA A 458 -15.54 -17.15 29.76
N VAL A 459 -14.79 -18.17 30.19
CA VAL A 459 -13.51 -18.58 29.58
C VAL A 459 -13.74 -19.04 28.14
N ALA A 460 -14.78 -19.85 27.90
CA ALA A 460 -15.14 -20.29 26.56
C ALA A 460 -15.51 -19.11 25.64
N ALA A 461 -16.28 -18.14 26.13
CA ALA A 461 -16.65 -16.94 25.38
C ALA A 461 -15.43 -16.08 25.02
N VAL A 462 -14.47 -15.91 25.94
CA VAL A 462 -13.21 -15.20 25.67
C VAL A 462 -12.39 -15.92 24.59
N ARG A 463 -12.23 -17.25 24.69
CA ARG A 463 -11.53 -18.05 23.68
C ARG A 463 -12.22 -18.00 22.32
N HIS A 464 -13.54 -18.04 22.30
CA HIS A 464 -14.31 -17.96 21.06
C HIS A 464 -14.22 -16.57 20.41
N CYS A 465 -14.20 -15.50 21.21
CA CYS A 465 -13.97 -14.14 20.73
C CYS A 465 -12.60 -14.00 20.04
N ASP A 466 -11.53 -14.53 20.63
CA ASP A 466 -10.18 -14.53 20.02
C ASP A 466 -10.14 -15.34 18.70
N TRP A 467 -10.80 -16.50 18.68
CA TRP A 467 -10.94 -17.32 17.47
C TRP A 467 -11.66 -16.56 16.34
N LEU A 468 -12.80 -15.95 16.63
CA LEU A 468 -13.57 -15.15 15.67
C LEU A 468 -12.77 -13.93 15.17
N CYS A 469 -12.06 -13.23 16.06
CA CYS A 469 -11.19 -12.11 15.68
C CYS A 469 -10.08 -12.56 14.73
N THR A 470 -9.49 -13.73 14.98
CA THR A 470 -8.44 -14.31 14.14
C THR A 470 -9.00 -14.76 12.79
N ALA A 471 -10.16 -15.41 12.76
CA ALA A 471 -10.83 -15.82 11.51
C ALA A 471 -11.15 -14.60 10.63
N LEU A 472 -11.70 -13.53 11.23
CA LEU A 472 -11.96 -12.26 10.54
C LEU A 472 -10.66 -11.62 10.01
N ALA A 473 -9.57 -11.70 10.76
CA ALA A 473 -8.29 -11.14 10.34
C ALA A 473 -7.68 -11.89 9.14
N VAL A 474 -7.73 -13.22 9.14
CA VAL A 474 -7.17 -14.07 8.06
C VAL A 474 -8.00 -13.98 6.77
N GLN A 475 -9.33 -13.88 6.90
CA GLN A 475 -10.25 -13.83 5.77
C GLN A 475 -10.60 -12.38 5.35
N SER A 476 -9.74 -11.41 5.64
CA SER A 476 -9.98 -9.98 5.34
C SER A 476 -10.06 -9.63 3.85
N HIS A 477 -9.64 -10.53 2.98
CA HIS A 477 -9.79 -10.41 1.53
C HIS A 477 -11.20 -10.76 1.04
N SER A 478 -11.95 -11.56 1.81
CA SER A 478 -13.31 -12.01 1.48
C SER A 478 -14.39 -11.37 2.36
N VAL A 479 -14.05 -11.02 3.59
CA VAL A 479 -14.97 -10.36 4.52
C VAL A 479 -14.72 -8.86 4.49
N HIS A 480 -15.75 -8.07 4.15
CA HIS A 480 -15.65 -6.62 4.17
C HIS A 480 -15.69 -6.07 5.61
N ASN A 481 -15.07 -4.91 5.82
CA ASN A 481 -15.12 -4.17 7.09
C ASN A 481 -14.67 -4.96 8.34
N THR A 482 -13.69 -5.86 8.20
CA THR A 482 -13.21 -6.71 9.30
C THR A 482 -12.75 -5.94 10.54
N ALA A 483 -12.14 -4.76 10.38
CA ALA A 483 -11.76 -3.90 11.50
C ALA A 483 -12.97 -3.44 12.32
N PHE A 484 -14.08 -3.08 11.66
CA PHE A 484 -15.31 -2.70 12.35
C PHE A 484 -15.97 -3.90 13.03
N LEU A 485 -16.04 -5.05 12.33
CA LEU A 485 -16.62 -6.27 12.89
C LEU A 485 -15.88 -6.75 14.15
N LYS A 486 -14.54 -6.74 14.13
CA LYS A 486 -13.72 -7.06 15.32
C LYS A 486 -13.92 -6.06 16.44
N PHE A 487 -14.00 -4.76 16.12
CA PHE A 487 -14.28 -3.72 17.10
C PHE A 487 -15.62 -3.94 17.81
N ALA A 488 -16.70 -4.16 17.05
CA ALA A 488 -18.03 -4.41 17.59
C ALA A 488 -18.13 -5.73 18.36
N LEU A 489 -17.49 -6.80 17.86
CA LEU A 489 -17.44 -8.10 18.53
C LEU A 489 -16.79 -7.99 19.91
N ILE A 490 -15.63 -7.35 20.00
CA ILE A 490 -14.90 -7.20 21.27
C ILE A 490 -15.67 -6.26 22.21
N GLU A 491 -16.27 -5.18 21.69
CA GLU A 491 -17.16 -4.33 22.49
C GLU A 491 -18.31 -5.14 23.10
N PHE A 492 -19.05 -5.90 22.31
CA PHE A 492 -20.16 -6.74 22.76
C PHE A 492 -19.72 -7.74 23.86
N VAL A 493 -18.61 -8.45 23.61
CA VAL A 493 -18.12 -9.49 24.55
C VAL A 493 -17.75 -8.88 25.90
N PHE A 494 -17.06 -7.74 25.94
CA PHE A 494 -16.54 -7.15 27.19
C PHE A 494 -17.48 -6.16 27.88
N THR A 495 -18.59 -5.77 27.24
CA THR A 495 -19.56 -4.83 27.82
C THR A 495 -20.92 -5.45 28.11
N GLN A 496 -21.34 -6.45 27.32
CA GLN A 496 -22.67 -7.06 27.44
C GLN A 496 -22.61 -8.53 27.87
N LEU A 497 -21.72 -9.32 27.27
CA LEU A 497 -21.72 -10.77 27.46
C LEU A 497 -21.02 -11.21 28.76
N LEU A 498 -19.80 -10.70 29.00
CA LEU A 498 -19.00 -11.12 30.14
C LEU A 498 -19.39 -10.34 31.41
N PRO A 499 -19.66 -11.02 32.54
CA PRO A 499 -19.85 -10.33 33.81
C PRO A 499 -18.54 -9.65 34.23
N LEU A 500 -18.55 -8.37 34.58
CA LEU A 500 -17.31 -7.69 34.99
C LEU A 500 -16.89 -8.05 36.41
N PRO A 501 -15.58 -8.01 36.73
CA PRO A 501 -15.09 -8.35 38.06
C PRO A 501 -15.70 -7.48 39.17
N ALA A 502 -16.23 -8.12 40.21
CA ALA A 502 -16.71 -7.42 41.40
C ALA A 502 -15.56 -6.74 42.18
N PRO A 503 -15.81 -5.59 42.83
CA PRO A 503 -14.81 -4.90 43.66
C PRO A 503 -14.24 -5.79 44.77
N ARG A 504 -13.07 -5.44 45.32
CA ARG A 504 -12.37 -6.24 46.36
C ARG A 504 -13.24 -6.56 47.57
N ARG A 505 -14.16 -5.64 47.92
CA ARG A 505 -15.12 -5.76 49.02
C ARG A 505 -16.44 -5.16 48.56
N GLY A 506 -17.56 -5.80 48.88
CA GLY A 506 -18.89 -5.32 48.49
C GLY A 506 -19.88 -6.45 48.20
N ARG A 507 -21.08 -6.09 47.71
CA ARG A 507 -22.07 -7.06 47.22
C ARG A 507 -21.55 -7.69 45.92
N GLY A 508 -21.85 -8.97 45.70
CA GLY A 508 -21.48 -9.68 44.46
C GLY A 508 -20.06 -10.29 44.42
N VAL A 509 -19.26 -10.12 45.47
CA VAL A 509 -17.90 -10.72 45.54
C VAL A 509 -17.95 -12.24 45.55
N ALA A 510 -18.84 -12.82 46.36
CA ALA A 510 -19.00 -14.27 46.48
C ALA A 510 -19.53 -14.94 45.21
N THR A 511 -20.27 -14.17 44.38
CA THR A 511 -20.88 -14.66 43.13
C THR A 511 -20.08 -14.25 41.89
N CYS A 512 -18.90 -13.65 42.05
CA CYS A 512 -18.09 -13.16 40.95
C CYS A 512 -17.33 -14.33 40.27
N VAL A 513 -17.67 -14.64 39.03
CA VAL A 513 -17.07 -15.76 38.27
C VAL A 513 -15.53 -15.70 38.16
N TRP A 514 -14.97 -14.49 38.11
CA TRP A 514 -13.52 -14.29 38.00
C TRP A 514 -12.75 -14.47 39.30
N ARG A 515 -13.44 -14.50 40.45
CA ARG A 515 -12.84 -14.65 41.78
C ARG A 515 -12.81 -16.10 42.28
N ALA A 516 -13.33 -17.03 41.49
CA ALA A 516 -13.17 -18.45 41.77
C ALA A 516 -11.68 -18.87 41.68
N PRO A 517 -11.24 -19.83 42.51
CA PRO A 517 -9.91 -20.45 42.36
C PRO A 517 -9.67 -20.94 40.94
N VAL A 518 -8.44 -20.81 40.45
CA VAL A 518 -8.08 -21.12 39.06
C VAL A 518 -6.84 -22.00 39.02
N ASP A 519 -6.70 -22.85 38.01
CA ASP A 519 -5.42 -23.50 37.74
C ASP A 519 -4.42 -22.51 37.13
N TYR A 520 -3.14 -22.66 37.45
CA TYR A 520 -2.11 -21.76 36.94
C TYR A 520 -2.03 -21.77 35.40
N GLU A 521 -2.24 -22.93 34.77
CA GLU A 521 -2.26 -23.04 33.30
C GLU A 521 -3.45 -22.29 32.69
N GLU A 522 -4.63 -22.39 33.30
CA GLU A 522 -5.80 -21.62 32.86
C GLU A 522 -5.54 -20.13 33.06
N GLN A 523 -5.00 -19.71 34.21
CA GLN A 523 -4.63 -18.33 34.49
C GLN A 523 -3.68 -17.77 33.42
N ARG A 524 -2.58 -18.47 33.14
CA ARG A 524 -1.61 -18.09 32.10
C ARG A 524 -2.28 -18.00 30.72
N THR A 525 -3.03 -19.03 30.33
CA THR A 525 -3.71 -19.09 29.03
C THR A 525 -4.74 -17.97 28.90
N MET A 526 -5.46 -17.63 29.96
CA MET A 526 -6.40 -16.52 29.97
C MET A 526 -5.70 -15.19 29.73
N LEU A 527 -4.57 -14.95 30.39
CA LEU A 527 -3.80 -13.72 30.18
C LEU A 527 -3.27 -13.62 28.74
N GLU A 528 -2.78 -14.73 28.18
CA GLU A 528 -2.36 -14.79 26.78
C GLU A 528 -3.51 -14.44 25.82
N VAL A 529 -4.67 -15.06 25.98
CA VAL A 529 -5.84 -14.82 25.11
C VAL A 529 -6.34 -13.38 25.26
N LEU A 530 -6.41 -12.84 26.48
CA LEU A 530 -6.80 -11.45 26.72
C LEU A 530 -5.81 -10.46 26.08
N ALA A 531 -4.51 -10.76 26.09
CA ALA A 531 -3.50 -9.95 25.41
C ALA A 531 -3.68 -10.00 23.89
N ARG A 532 -3.93 -11.18 23.29
CA ARG A 532 -4.22 -11.29 21.85
C ARG A 532 -5.49 -10.54 21.46
N ILE A 533 -6.54 -10.60 22.28
CA ILE A 533 -7.76 -9.81 22.06
C ILE A 533 -7.45 -8.31 22.15
N MET A 534 -6.62 -7.89 23.09
CA MET A 534 -6.18 -6.48 23.19
C MET A 534 -5.41 -6.04 21.93
N GLU A 535 -4.55 -6.89 21.37
CA GLU A 535 -3.86 -6.63 20.09
C GLU A 535 -4.85 -6.53 18.93
N HIS A 536 -5.82 -7.44 18.85
CA HIS A 536 -6.90 -7.38 17.85
C HIS A 536 -7.73 -6.11 18.00
N PHE A 537 -8.06 -5.71 19.22
CA PHE A 537 -8.78 -4.49 19.52
C PHE A 537 -7.94 -3.26 19.15
N ALA A 538 -6.65 -3.25 19.47
CA ALA A 538 -5.75 -2.17 19.11
C ALA A 538 -5.62 -2.01 17.58
N ALA A 539 -5.44 -3.12 16.86
CA ALA A 539 -5.37 -3.12 15.40
C ALA A 539 -6.67 -2.61 14.78
N SER A 540 -7.81 -3.02 15.33
CA SER A 540 -9.14 -2.64 14.85
C SER A 540 -9.45 -1.16 15.11
N THR A 541 -9.23 -0.70 16.34
CA THR A 541 -9.49 0.69 16.75
C THR A 541 -8.60 1.70 16.04
N LEU A 542 -7.30 1.41 15.88
CA LEU A 542 -6.37 2.25 15.14
C LEU A 542 -6.66 2.22 13.62
N SER A 543 -7.34 1.18 13.14
CA SER A 543 -7.85 1.12 11.78
C SER A 543 -9.18 1.86 11.58
N LEU A 544 -9.80 2.40 12.63
CA LEU A 544 -11.08 3.11 12.54
C LEU A 544 -10.88 4.61 12.80
N ASN A 545 -11.78 5.44 12.28
CA ASN A 545 -11.73 6.90 12.48
C ASN A 545 -12.02 7.26 13.94
N HIS A 546 -11.37 8.32 14.43
CA HIS A 546 -11.63 8.88 15.75
C HIS A 546 -12.96 9.64 15.77
N THR A 547 -13.96 9.11 16.46
CA THR A 547 -15.23 9.80 16.74
C THR A 547 -15.48 9.78 18.24
N ARG A 548 -16.22 10.76 18.80
CA ARG A 548 -16.55 10.79 20.24
C ARG A 548 -17.15 9.45 20.73
N PRO A 549 -18.14 8.85 20.03
CA PRO A 549 -18.70 7.56 20.42
C PRO A 549 -17.68 6.42 20.33
N ALA A 550 -16.90 6.32 19.25
CA ALA A 550 -15.92 5.26 19.10
C ALA A 550 -14.78 5.39 20.13
N ASP A 551 -14.37 6.61 20.48
CA ASP A 551 -13.36 6.85 21.50
C ASP A 551 -13.85 6.50 22.91
N SER A 552 -15.16 6.59 23.19
CA SER A 552 -15.74 6.09 24.45
C SER A 552 -15.51 4.58 24.62
N VAL A 553 -15.70 3.81 23.54
CA VAL A 553 -15.45 2.36 23.50
C VAL A 553 -13.95 2.07 23.62
N ARG A 554 -13.10 2.84 22.89
CA ARG A 554 -11.63 2.72 22.94
C ARG A 554 -11.09 2.88 24.35
N MET A 555 -11.74 3.65 25.21
CA MET A 555 -11.31 3.85 26.59
C MET A 555 -11.84 2.78 27.55
N VAL A 556 -13.13 2.42 27.41
CA VAL A 556 -13.81 1.52 28.36
C VAL A 556 -13.46 0.05 28.11
N VAL A 557 -13.40 -0.41 26.87
CA VAL A 557 -13.14 -1.83 26.57
C VAL A 557 -11.76 -2.28 27.06
N PRO A 558 -10.65 -1.54 26.83
CA PRO A 558 -9.36 -1.89 27.42
C PRO A 558 -9.36 -1.89 28.95
N ALA A 559 -10.17 -1.02 29.58
CA ALA A 559 -10.33 -1.01 31.03
C ALA A 559 -11.02 -2.30 31.54
N CYS A 560 -12.05 -2.79 30.83
CA CYS A 560 -12.71 -4.06 31.13
C CYS A 560 -11.74 -5.25 30.98
N ILE A 561 -10.99 -5.31 29.87
CA ILE A 561 -9.97 -6.35 29.65
C ILE A 561 -8.92 -6.31 30.77
N ALA A 562 -8.42 -5.13 31.11
CA ALA A 562 -7.45 -4.95 32.19
C ALA A 562 -8.01 -5.32 33.57
N ALA A 563 -9.29 -5.03 33.85
CA ALA A 563 -9.94 -5.42 35.10
C ALA A 563 -10.06 -6.95 35.23
N ILE A 564 -10.45 -7.64 34.15
CA ILE A 564 -10.53 -9.10 34.13
C ILE A 564 -9.14 -9.71 34.30
N ALA A 565 -8.14 -9.24 33.54
CA ALA A 565 -6.76 -9.68 33.65
C ALA A 565 -6.18 -9.49 35.06
N ASP A 566 -6.38 -8.31 35.65
CA ASP A 566 -5.95 -7.99 37.01
C ASP A 566 -6.67 -8.85 38.07
N CYS A 567 -7.97 -9.14 37.88
CA CYS A 567 -8.73 -10.00 38.79
C CYS A 567 -8.22 -11.44 38.72
N VAL A 568 -8.03 -11.98 37.51
CA VAL A 568 -7.53 -13.34 37.27
C VAL A 568 -6.13 -13.51 37.87
N LEU A 569 -5.23 -12.52 37.71
CA LEU A 569 -3.89 -12.57 38.31
C LEU A 569 -3.87 -12.54 39.84
N ARG A 570 -4.89 -11.94 40.46
CA ARG A 570 -4.99 -11.88 41.93
C ARG A 570 -5.55 -13.16 42.54
N GLN A 571 -6.07 -14.08 41.73
CA GLN A 571 -6.61 -15.33 42.26
C GLN A 571 -5.48 -16.25 42.70
N ARG A 572 -5.73 -16.96 43.80
CA ARG A 572 -4.82 -18.00 44.26
C ARG A 572 -4.98 -19.19 43.34
N SER A 573 -3.88 -19.56 42.69
CA SER A 573 -3.81 -20.73 41.85
C SER A 573 -3.81 -22.01 42.70
N ILE A 574 -4.52 -23.05 42.24
CA ILE A 574 -4.72 -24.29 43.00
C ILE A 574 -3.45 -25.16 42.99
N ASN A 575 -2.87 -25.35 41.80
CA ASN A 575 -1.83 -26.37 41.58
C ASN A 575 -0.39 -25.83 41.62
N TYR A 576 -0.18 -24.55 41.34
CA TYR A 576 1.15 -23.93 41.30
C TYR A 576 1.06 -22.46 41.65
N ARG A 577 1.79 -22.00 42.66
CA ARG A 577 1.80 -20.60 43.09
C ARG A 577 2.78 -19.78 42.23
N SER A 578 2.27 -18.72 41.60
CA SER A 578 3.12 -17.72 40.93
C SER A 578 3.44 -16.58 41.91
N GLU A 579 4.73 -16.36 42.21
CA GLU A 579 5.14 -15.28 43.13
C GLU A 579 4.85 -13.88 42.58
N LEU A 580 4.85 -13.75 41.26
CA LEU A 580 4.41 -12.52 40.60
C LEU A 580 2.96 -12.17 40.97
N CYS A 581 2.08 -13.18 40.93
CA CYS A 581 0.68 -13.07 41.29
C CYS A 581 0.49 -12.85 42.79
N ALA A 582 1.25 -13.57 43.61
CA ALA A 582 1.22 -13.45 45.06
C ALA A 582 1.58 -12.03 45.52
N HIS A 583 2.68 -11.46 45.02
CA HIS A 583 3.07 -10.08 45.34
C HIS A 583 2.11 -9.04 44.75
N LEU A 584 1.49 -9.29 43.59
CA LEU A 584 0.44 -8.40 43.10
C LEU A 584 -0.74 -8.31 44.08
N GLY A 585 -1.13 -9.45 44.66
CA GLY A 585 -2.17 -9.58 45.70
C GLY A 585 -1.75 -9.13 47.11
N GLY A 586 -0.46 -9.04 47.39
CA GLY A 586 0.11 -8.75 48.71
C GLY A 586 0.20 -9.98 49.63
N ILE A 587 0.45 -11.16 49.05
CA ILE A 587 0.62 -12.44 49.74
C ILE A 587 2.11 -12.83 49.63
N SER A 588 2.77 -13.17 50.74
CA SER A 588 4.19 -13.63 50.79
C SER A 588 4.28 -15.06 51.34
N GLU A 589 5.38 -15.76 51.13
CA GLU A 589 5.61 -17.08 51.74
C GLU A 589 5.78 -16.99 53.28
N GLY A 590 5.09 -17.87 54.02
CA GLY A 590 5.45 -18.18 55.40
C GLY A 590 5.05 -17.21 56.52
N SER A 591 4.31 -16.12 56.25
CA SER A 591 3.87 -15.17 57.28
C SER A 591 2.43 -14.71 57.05
N GLU A 592 1.57 -14.82 58.07
CA GLU A 592 0.23 -14.20 58.08
C GLU A 592 0.31 -12.65 58.09
N ASP A 593 1.48 -12.10 58.43
CA ASP A 593 1.78 -10.68 58.26
C ASP A 593 2.29 -10.40 56.85
N ALA A 594 1.45 -9.72 56.06
CA ALA A 594 1.78 -9.27 54.71
C ALA A 594 2.97 -8.31 54.72
N LEU A 595 4.09 -8.70 54.11
CA LEU A 595 5.30 -7.87 53.97
C LEU A 595 5.00 -6.51 53.27
N HIS A 596 4.01 -6.49 52.38
CA HIS A 596 3.49 -5.28 51.75
C HIS A 596 2.02 -5.47 51.31
N LYS A 597 1.29 -4.37 51.10
CA LYS A 597 -0.17 -4.36 50.85
C LYS A 597 -0.60 -4.82 49.44
N GLY A 598 0.33 -5.26 48.60
CA GLY A 598 0.14 -5.54 47.17
C GLY A 598 0.20 -4.29 46.28
N PHE A 599 -0.09 -4.46 44.99
CA PHE A 599 0.00 -3.41 43.97
C PHE A 599 -1.24 -3.38 43.05
N THR A 600 -1.48 -2.30 42.31
CA THR A 600 -2.62 -2.21 41.36
C THR A 600 -2.38 -1.23 40.21
N LEU A 601 -3.23 -1.27 39.19
CA LEU A 601 -3.25 -0.28 38.11
C LEU A 601 -3.94 1.02 38.54
N ASP A 602 -3.57 2.14 37.90
CA ASP A 602 -4.24 3.43 38.12
C ASP A 602 -5.39 3.63 37.11
N CYS A 603 -6.61 3.78 37.62
CA CYS A 603 -7.81 4.07 36.83
C CYS A 603 -8.20 5.56 36.84
N GLY A 604 -7.44 6.44 37.51
CA GLY A 604 -7.71 7.86 37.58
C GLY A 604 -7.87 8.54 36.21
N PRO A 605 -6.99 8.28 35.22
CA PRO A 605 -7.14 8.86 33.88
C PRO A 605 -8.43 8.42 33.17
N LEU A 606 -8.91 7.19 33.40
CA LEU A 606 -10.20 6.73 32.86
C LEU A 606 -11.35 7.55 33.45
N ALA A 607 -11.37 7.77 34.77
CA ALA A 607 -12.39 8.57 35.42
C ALA A 607 -12.41 10.01 34.88
N ALA A 608 -11.22 10.61 34.70
CA ALA A 608 -11.10 11.97 34.17
C ALA A 608 -11.59 12.09 32.72
N GLN A 609 -11.13 11.21 31.82
CA GLN A 609 -11.53 11.27 30.41
C GLN A 609 -13.01 10.87 30.22
N ALA A 610 -13.49 9.86 30.96
CA ALA A 610 -14.83 9.34 30.78
C ALA A 610 -15.92 10.23 31.42
N ALA A 611 -15.54 11.24 32.21
CA ALA A 611 -16.45 12.28 32.68
C ALA A 611 -16.94 13.21 31.55
N LEU A 612 -16.19 13.28 30.44
CA LEU A 612 -16.38 14.27 29.37
C LEU A 612 -16.79 13.64 28.04
N VAL A 613 -16.45 12.36 27.85
CA VAL A 613 -16.86 11.59 26.69
C VAL A 613 -18.21 10.93 26.98
N ALA A 614 -19.23 11.31 26.23
CA ALA A 614 -20.55 10.70 26.33
C ALA A 614 -20.50 9.22 25.91
N CYS A 615 -20.70 8.32 26.88
CA CYS A 615 -20.99 6.91 26.62
C CYS A 615 -22.45 6.80 26.17
N HIS A 616 -22.65 6.41 24.92
CA HIS A 616 -23.93 6.50 24.22
C HIS A 616 -24.86 5.29 24.48
N THR A 617 -24.31 4.14 24.88
CA THR A 617 -25.07 2.93 25.20
C THR A 617 -25.12 2.68 26.72
N PRO A 618 -26.24 2.17 27.25
CA PRO A 618 -26.36 1.86 28.67
C PRO A 618 -25.38 0.76 29.10
N GLU A 619 -25.14 -0.24 28.25
CA GLU A 619 -24.23 -1.35 28.55
C GLU A 619 -22.79 -0.86 28.71
N LEU A 620 -22.33 0.05 27.85
CA LEU A 620 -21.01 0.66 27.96
C LEU A 620 -20.88 1.53 29.23
N ASN A 621 -21.96 2.23 29.63
CA ASN A 621 -22.00 2.97 30.89
C ASN A 621 -21.91 2.06 32.12
N MET A 622 -22.63 0.94 32.11
CA MET A 622 -22.55 -0.08 33.15
C MET A 622 -21.14 -0.67 33.21
N ALA A 623 -20.57 -1.00 32.06
CA ALA A 623 -19.23 -1.56 31.96
C ALA A 623 -18.15 -0.62 32.50
N ARG A 624 -18.23 0.67 32.11
CA ARG A 624 -17.37 1.75 32.63
C ARG A 624 -17.46 1.83 34.16
N THR A 625 -18.67 1.84 34.69
CA THR A 625 -18.91 1.99 36.14
C THR A 625 -18.33 0.80 36.90
N ALA A 626 -18.57 -0.42 36.42
CA ALA A 626 -18.02 -1.63 37.02
C ALA A 626 -16.48 -1.67 36.99
N ALA A 627 -15.85 -1.25 35.89
CA ALA A 627 -14.39 -1.15 35.82
C ALA A 627 -13.82 -0.10 36.80
N LEU A 628 -14.49 1.05 36.94
CA LEU A 628 -14.11 2.09 37.91
C LEU A 628 -14.29 1.61 39.35
N ASP A 629 -15.39 0.93 39.67
CA ASP A 629 -15.64 0.36 41.01
C ASP A 629 -14.62 -0.71 41.36
N TYR A 630 -14.28 -1.58 40.40
CA TYR A 630 -13.27 -2.62 40.57
C TYR A 630 -11.93 -2.01 40.97
N PHE A 631 -11.34 -1.13 40.14
CA PHE A 631 -10.05 -0.50 40.45
C PHE A 631 -10.12 0.50 41.61
N GLY A 632 -11.28 1.13 41.82
CA GLY A 632 -11.57 2.01 42.95
C GLY A 632 -11.46 1.29 44.29
N SER A 633 -11.81 0.01 44.35
CA SER A 633 -11.64 -0.83 45.55
C SER A 633 -10.16 -1.04 45.95
N PHE A 634 -9.23 -0.80 45.03
CA PHE A 634 -7.78 -0.86 45.24
C PHE A 634 -7.11 0.54 45.29
N ARG A 635 -7.88 1.64 45.43
CA ARG A 635 -7.35 3.01 45.39
C ARG A 635 -6.18 3.29 46.34
N LYS A 636 -6.14 2.61 47.49
CA LYS A 636 -5.10 2.77 48.53
C LYS A 636 -3.80 2.02 48.24
N LEU A 637 -3.77 1.14 47.23
CA LEU A 637 -2.58 0.38 46.87
C LEU A 637 -1.63 1.20 45.98
N PRO A 638 -0.30 0.98 46.08
CA PRO A 638 0.68 1.55 45.16
C PRO A 638 0.34 1.26 43.68
N LYS A 639 0.60 2.24 42.82
CA LYS A 639 0.16 2.24 41.41
C LYS A 639 1.27 1.81 40.45
N LEU A 640 1.05 0.71 39.75
CA LEU A 640 1.92 0.19 38.69
C LEU A 640 1.64 0.88 37.35
N PHE A 641 2.62 0.83 36.46
CA PHE A 641 2.51 1.21 35.05
C PHE A 641 1.85 2.59 34.82
N ARG A 642 2.34 3.62 35.52
CA ARG A 642 1.88 5.02 35.34
C ARG A 642 2.45 5.66 34.06
N TRP A 643 2.39 4.92 32.96
CA TRP A 643 2.89 5.33 31.64
C TRP A 643 2.09 6.46 31.00
N ASP A 644 0.90 6.78 31.54
CA ASP A 644 0.15 7.99 31.24
C ASP A 644 0.83 9.28 31.78
N LYS A 645 1.72 9.15 32.78
CA LYS A 645 2.46 10.28 33.37
C LYS A 645 3.94 10.31 33.00
N SER A 646 4.61 9.17 33.06
CA SER A 646 6.05 9.06 32.75
C SER A 646 6.39 7.65 32.25
N HIS A 647 7.29 7.56 31.27
CA HIS A 647 7.86 6.30 30.80
C HIS A 647 9.11 5.89 31.58
N LYS A 648 9.45 6.63 32.64
CA LYS A 648 10.55 6.30 33.55
C LYS A 648 10.27 5.02 34.31
N PHE A 649 11.34 4.36 34.74
CA PHE A 649 11.25 3.19 35.60
C PHE A 649 10.75 3.59 37.00
N SER A 650 9.45 3.33 37.26
CA SER A 650 8.80 3.74 38.51
C SER A 650 9.27 2.92 39.71
N VAL A 651 9.35 3.57 40.87
CA VAL A 651 9.72 2.93 42.14
C VAL A 651 8.75 1.80 42.49
N GLU A 652 7.45 1.96 42.21
CA GLU A 652 6.46 0.92 42.50
C GLU A 652 6.69 -0.35 41.68
N LEU A 653 6.97 -0.22 40.38
CA LEU A 653 7.31 -1.36 39.52
C LEU A 653 8.62 -2.02 39.97
N ALA A 654 9.64 -1.23 40.31
CA ALA A 654 10.90 -1.75 40.82
C ALA A 654 10.70 -2.55 42.11
N ASN A 655 9.87 -2.05 43.05
CA ASN A 655 9.58 -2.75 44.30
C ASN A 655 8.82 -4.06 44.05
N TRP A 656 7.82 -4.06 43.17
CA TRP A 656 7.09 -5.29 42.84
C TRP A 656 8.02 -6.36 42.26
N LEU A 657 8.86 -5.99 41.28
CA LEU A 657 9.82 -6.92 40.69
C LEU A 657 10.88 -7.38 41.70
N ARG A 658 11.40 -6.47 42.55
CA ARG A 658 12.36 -6.84 43.60
C ARG A 658 11.79 -7.88 44.57
N HIS A 659 10.53 -7.75 44.97
CA HIS A 659 9.91 -8.75 45.85
C HIS A 659 9.90 -10.14 45.19
N VAL A 660 9.50 -10.23 43.91
CA VAL A 660 9.57 -11.48 43.13
C VAL A 660 11.01 -11.99 43.03
N CYS A 661 11.98 -11.09 42.81
CA CYS A 661 13.39 -11.47 42.71
C CYS A 661 13.95 -12.00 44.03
N VAL A 662 13.55 -11.44 45.17
CA VAL A 662 13.99 -11.92 46.49
C VAL A 662 13.48 -13.33 46.74
N ASP A 663 12.19 -13.59 46.53
CA ASP A 663 11.58 -14.91 46.78
C ASP A 663 12.14 -15.99 45.83
N ARG A 664 12.57 -15.62 44.62
CA ARG A 664 13.11 -16.55 43.62
C ARG A 664 14.63 -16.50 43.45
N ALA A 665 15.33 -15.73 44.29
CA ALA A 665 16.76 -15.49 44.22
C ALA A 665 17.25 -15.03 42.81
N PHE A 666 16.43 -14.24 42.11
CA PHE A 666 16.82 -13.62 40.85
C PHE A 666 17.64 -12.34 41.09
N PRO A 667 18.53 -11.95 40.16
CA PRO A 667 19.22 -10.67 40.21
C PRO A 667 18.24 -9.48 40.37
N ALA A 668 18.43 -8.68 41.43
CA ALA A 668 17.55 -7.55 41.78
C ALA A 668 18.20 -6.17 41.55
N ASP A 669 19.33 -6.12 40.85
CA ASP A 669 19.99 -4.89 40.45
C ASP A 669 19.18 -4.13 39.39
N THR A 670 19.37 -2.81 39.31
CA THR A 670 18.55 -1.95 38.44
C THR A 670 18.59 -2.36 36.96
N ASN A 671 19.72 -2.86 36.46
CA ASN A 671 19.84 -3.29 35.06
C ASN A 671 19.02 -4.56 34.80
N SER A 672 19.12 -5.55 35.68
CA SER A 672 18.30 -6.78 35.62
C SER A 672 16.80 -6.47 35.70
N LEU A 673 16.40 -5.56 36.59
CA LEU A 673 14.99 -5.17 36.74
C LEU A 673 14.43 -4.51 35.47
N VAL A 674 15.23 -3.68 34.79
CA VAL A 674 14.86 -3.09 33.49
C VAL A 674 14.75 -4.18 32.42
N GLN A 675 15.73 -5.10 32.38
CA GLN A 675 15.72 -6.24 31.44
C GLN A 675 14.49 -7.12 31.62
N TYR A 676 14.01 -7.34 32.84
CA TYR A 676 12.77 -8.09 33.08
C TYR A 676 11.54 -7.44 32.45
N VAL A 677 11.56 -6.13 32.16
CA VAL A 677 10.48 -5.42 31.46
C VAL A 677 10.70 -5.39 29.96
N THR A 678 11.94 -5.35 29.46
CA THR A 678 12.23 -5.16 28.02
C THR A 678 12.54 -6.45 27.27
N ASP A 679 13.32 -7.34 27.87
CA ASP A 679 13.89 -8.51 27.21
C ASP A 679 12.99 -9.76 27.41
N PRO A 680 12.41 -10.32 26.32
CA PRO A 680 11.62 -11.55 26.38
C PRO A 680 12.40 -12.76 26.93
N ASP A 681 13.72 -12.77 26.78
CA ASP A 681 14.58 -13.87 27.17
C ASP A 681 15.06 -13.80 28.62
N ALA A 682 14.72 -12.73 29.34
CA ALA A 682 15.12 -12.54 30.71
C ALA A 682 14.47 -13.57 31.65
N LEU A 683 15.15 -13.89 32.76
CA LEU A 683 14.74 -14.95 33.69
C LEU A 683 13.29 -14.81 34.17
N LEU A 684 12.88 -13.59 34.54
CA LEU A 684 11.51 -13.35 35.00
C LEU A 684 10.48 -13.59 33.90
N MET A 685 10.74 -13.15 32.67
CA MET A 685 9.84 -13.35 31.52
C MET A 685 9.72 -14.82 31.12
N LYS A 686 10.81 -15.59 31.20
CA LYS A 686 10.81 -17.03 30.92
C LYS A 686 10.07 -17.85 31.97
N ASN A 687 10.24 -17.51 33.25
CA ASN A 687 9.61 -18.25 34.35
C ASN A 687 8.16 -17.82 34.61
N TYR A 688 7.81 -16.57 34.33
CA TYR A 688 6.49 -15.96 34.53
C TYR A 688 5.98 -15.30 33.24
N PRO A 689 5.65 -16.09 32.20
CA PRO A 689 5.21 -15.55 30.91
C PRO A 689 3.92 -14.72 31.01
N GLU A 690 3.08 -14.94 32.02
CA GLU A 690 1.90 -14.14 32.32
C GLU A 690 2.22 -12.66 32.58
N PHE A 691 3.43 -12.34 33.04
CA PHE A 691 3.89 -10.97 33.24
C PHE A 691 3.90 -10.17 31.93
N ARG A 692 4.39 -10.78 30.85
CA ARG A 692 4.45 -10.15 29.53
C ARG A 692 3.06 -9.72 29.08
N HIS A 693 2.11 -10.65 29.17
CA HIS A 693 0.73 -10.41 28.75
C HIS A 693 0.06 -9.32 29.59
N TYR A 694 0.28 -9.32 30.91
CA TYR A 694 -0.26 -8.29 31.79
C TYR A 694 0.36 -6.91 31.56
N ARG A 695 1.68 -6.84 31.36
CA ARG A 695 2.41 -5.63 30.99
C ARG A 695 1.82 -5.01 29.71
N ASP A 696 1.57 -5.83 28.70
CA ASP A 696 1.08 -5.38 27.40
C ASP A 696 -0.37 -4.90 27.47
N ILE A 697 -1.24 -5.63 28.19
CA ILE A 697 -2.61 -5.21 28.49
C ILE A 697 -2.61 -3.88 29.25
N ALA A 698 -1.75 -3.73 30.27
CA ALA A 698 -1.63 -2.50 31.04
C ALA A 698 -1.16 -1.33 30.16
N PHE A 699 -0.23 -1.55 29.23
CA PHE A 699 0.23 -0.51 28.31
C PHE A 699 -0.90 -0.04 27.41
N TYR A 700 -1.62 -0.97 26.76
CA TYR A 700 -2.74 -0.60 25.90
C TYR A 700 -3.87 0.09 26.66
N PHE A 701 -4.17 -0.36 27.88
CA PHE A 701 -5.11 0.34 28.75
C PHE A 701 -4.70 1.80 28.98
N LYS A 702 -3.42 2.09 29.22
CA LYS A 702 -2.93 3.46 29.36
C LYS A 702 -2.88 4.23 28.04
N PHE A 703 -2.45 3.58 26.97
CA PHE A 703 -2.32 4.17 25.65
C PHE A 703 -3.67 4.70 25.14
N PHE A 704 -4.74 3.90 25.28
CA PHE A 704 -6.08 4.33 24.87
C PHE A 704 -6.74 5.34 25.81
N LEU A 705 -6.07 5.78 26.89
CA LEU A 705 -6.49 6.90 27.72
C LEU A 705 -5.76 8.21 27.38
N ASN A 706 -4.82 8.18 26.42
CA ASN A 706 -4.06 9.37 26.05
C ASN A 706 -4.98 10.49 25.53
N PRO A 707 -4.98 11.69 26.13
CA PRO A 707 -5.82 12.80 25.67
C PRO A 707 -5.37 13.34 24.31
N ASP A 708 -4.11 13.19 23.93
CA ASP A 708 -3.61 13.71 22.66
C ASP A 708 -3.86 12.74 21.50
N LYS A 709 -4.83 13.10 20.62
CA LYS A 709 -5.14 12.33 19.41
C LYS A 709 -3.95 12.17 18.46
N LYS A 710 -2.96 13.06 18.50
CA LYS A 710 -1.75 13.00 17.64
C LYS A 710 -0.76 11.92 18.07
N CYS A 711 -0.99 11.28 19.23
CA CYS A 711 -0.21 10.15 19.69
C CYS A 711 -0.64 8.83 19.06
N PHE A 712 -1.85 8.75 18.50
CA PHE A 712 -2.30 7.58 17.75
C PHE A 712 -1.74 7.63 16.32
N PRO A 713 -1.20 6.51 15.79
CA PRO A 713 -0.64 6.46 14.44
C PRO A 713 -1.70 6.78 13.38
N ARG A 714 -1.34 7.63 12.39
CA ARG A 714 -2.20 7.99 11.26
C ARG A 714 -2.13 6.94 10.15
N ARG A 715 -3.18 6.88 9.32
CA ARG A 715 -3.52 5.69 8.51
C ARG A 715 -3.42 5.92 7.00
N ASP A 716 -2.71 5.00 6.32
CA ASP A 716 -2.81 4.76 4.87
C ASP A 716 -3.49 3.40 4.55
N ARG A 717 -3.41 2.40 5.46
CA ARG A 717 -4.04 1.06 5.35
C ARG A 717 -4.51 0.52 6.71
N PRO A 718 -5.39 -0.50 6.79
CA PRO A 718 -5.73 -1.15 8.07
C PRO A 718 -4.51 -1.84 8.71
N PHE A 719 -4.42 -1.77 10.04
CA PHE A 719 -3.45 -2.48 10.86
C PHE A 719 -3.86 -3.94 11.10
N THR A 720 -2.86 -4.79 11.21
CA THR A 720 -3.00 -6.21 11.54
C THR A 720 -2.67 -6.47 13.02
N GLN A 721 -3.10 -7.61 13.55
CA GLN A 721 -2.77 -8.01 14.93
C GLN A 721 -1.25 -8.06 15.16
N ARG A 722 -0.50 -8.63 14.22
CA ARG A 722 0.96 -8.76 14.31
C ARG A 722 1.67 -7.40 14.42
N GLU A 723 1.19 -6.40 13.68
CA GLU A 723 1.71 -5.03 13.75
C GLU A 723 1.40 -4.33 15.08
N MET A 724 0.49 -4.89 15.88
CA MET A 724 0.13 -4.41 17.21
C MET A 724 0.74 -5.25 18.34
N GLN A 725 1.73 -6.10 18.04
CA GLN A 725 2.51 -6.73 19.10
C GLN A 725 3.51 -5.73 19.68
N LEU A 726 3.51 -5.57 21.00
CA LEU A 726 4.37 -4.60 21.67
C LEU A 726 5.82 -5.11 21.82
N SER A 727 6.76 -4.21 21.58
CA SER A 727 8.18 -4.33 21.91
C SER A 727 8.60 -3.17 22.82
N PHE A 728 9.32 -3.49 23.89
CA PHE A 728 9.80 -2.54 24.87
C PHE A 728 11.33 -2.43 24.76
N GLY A 729 11.81 -1.21 24.55
CA GLY A 729 13.22 -0.84 24.64
C GLY A 729 13.48 0.01 25.88
N TRP A 730 14.76 0.20 26.18
CA TRP A 730 15.23 1.06 27.27
C TRP A 730 16.23 2.07 26.71
N ASP A 731 15.98 3.35 26.95
CA ASP A 731 16.95 4.40 26.67
C ASP A 731 17.70 4.77 27.96
N PRO A 732 19.00 4.39 28.08
CA PRO A 732 19.79 4.69 29.27
C PRO A 732 20.08 6.18 29.45
N ALA A 733 20.00 7.00 28.40
CA ALA A 733 20.31 8.43 28.50
C ALA A 733 19.17 9.21 29.18
N SER A 734 17.91 8.89 28.83
CA SER A 734 16.71 9.49 29.43
C SER A 734 16.17 8.71 30.63
N ALA A 735 16.64 7.46 30.83
CA ALA A 735 16.12 6.49 31.80
C ALA A 735 14.61 6.21 31.61
N GLU A 736 14.18 6.12 30.34
CA GLU A 736 12.79 5.90 29.93
C GLU A 736 12.64 4.66 29.06
N PHE A 737 11.47 4.01 29.18
CA PHE A 737 11.08 2.94 28.28
C PHE A 737 10.63 3.52 26.94
N THR A 738 11.11 2.92 25.85
CA THR A 738 10.60 3.17 24.51
C THR A 738 9.66 2.03 24.15
N VAL A 739 8.46 2.34 23.66
CA VAL A 739 7.49 1.30 23.27
C VAL A 739 7.18 1.45 21.80
N SER A 740 7.27 0.33 21.07
CA SER A 740 6.88 0.26 19.68
C SER A 740 5.96 -0.93 19.43
N ALA A 741 5.13 -0.82 18.41
CA ALA A 741 4.28 -1.89 17.92
C ALA A 741 4.83 -2.44 16.61
N GLY A 742 4.89 -3.77 16.49
CA GLY A 742 5.47 -4.46 15.35
C GLY A 742 6.97 -4.19 15.14
N GLY A 743 7.66 -3.63 16.14
CA GLY A 743 9.06 -3.20 16.06
C GLY A 743 9.30 -1.84 15.39
N GLU A 744 8.31 -1.29 14.68
CA GLU A 744 8.50 -0.12 13.81
C GLU A 744 7.67 1.11 14.23
N ILE A 745 6.48 0.89 14.82
CA ILE A 745 5.51 1.98 15.07
C ILE A 745 5.70 2.49 16.51
N PRO A 746 6.26 3.70 16.73
CA PRO A 746 6.46 4.21 18.10
C PRO A 746 5.10 4.55 18.74
N LEU A 747 4.84 3.99 19.92
CA LEU A 747 3.62 4.23 20.69
C LEU A 747 3.95 4.97 21.99
N SER A 748 3.12 5.95 22.35
CA SER A 748 3.23 6.67 23.60
C SER A 748 1.89 6.79 24.31
N ALA A 749 1.83 6.33 25.56
CA ALA A 749 0.70 6.57 26.46
C ALA A 749 0.67 8.00 27.05
N GLN A 750 1.73 8.78 26.85
CA GLN A 750 1.80 10.19 27.25
C GLN A 750 1.49 11.13 26.08
N PRO A 751 0.86 12.28 26.33
CA PRO A 751 0.63 13.29 25.31
C PRO A 751 1.95 13.92 24.86
N LYS A 752 2.08 14.22 23.56
CA LYS A 752 3.30 14.82 23.01
C LYS A 752 3.44 16.26 23.49
N ARG A 753 4.58 16.57 24.12
CA ARG A 753 4.93 17.94 24.53
C ARG A 753 5.84 18.57 23.48
N LYS A 754 5.34 19.56 22.74
CA LYS A 754 6.19 20.45 21.94
C LYS A 754 6.64 21.64 22.79
N ARG A 755 7.80 22.21 22.46
CA ARG A 755 8.37 23.35 23.18
C ARG A 755 7.39 24.54 23.10
N GLY A 756 6.83 24.93 24.25
CA GLY A 756 5.88 26.04 24.38
C GLY A 756 4.38 25.67 24.31
N GLU A 757 4.02 24.44 23.95
CA GLU A 757 2.62 23.99 23.90
C GLU A 757 2.23 23.21 25.17
N ILE A 758 1.09 23.56 25.77
CA ILE A 758 0.50 22.79 26.87
C ILE A 758 -0.21 21.59 26.24
N PRO A 759 0.16 20.33 26.58
CA PRO A 759 -0.52 19.16 26.05
C PRO A 759 -2.00 19.17 26.44
N PRO A 760 -2.91 18.62 25.60
CA PRO A 760 -4.32 18.57 25.91
C PRO A 760 -4.55 17.75 27.19
N LYS A 761 -5.37 18.28 28.10
CA LYS A 761 -5.78 17.55 29.31
C LYS A 761 -6.88 16.54 29.02
N GLU A 762 -7.68 16.79 27.99
CA GLU A 762 -8.90 16.04 27.65
C GLU A 762 -8.88 15.73 26.15
N ARG A 763 -9.30 14.52 25.76
CA ARG A 763 -9.34 14.10 24.35
C ARG A 763 -10.34 14.88 23.51
N PHE A 764 -11.45 15.24 24.15
CA PHE A 764 -12.50 16.06 23.59
C PHE A 764 -12.86 17.11 24.62
N SER A 765 -13.16 18.31 24.14
CA SER A 765 -13.77 19.36 24.93
C SER A 765 -15.14 18.93 25.47
N SER A 766 -15.49 19.50 26.62
CA SER A 766 -16.82 19.35 27.19
C SER A 766 -17.90 19.76 26.17
N LEU A 767 -18.95 18.94 26.06
CA LEU A 767 -20.14 19.27 25.25
C LEU A 767 -20.90 20.50 25.77
N ALA A 768 -20.60 20.97 26.99
CA ALA A 768 -21.15 22.20 27.55
C ALA A 768 -20.42 23.48 27.06
N VAL A 769 -19.40 23.36 26.20
CA VAL A 769 -18.63 24.49 25.67
C VAL A 769 -19.07 24.74 24.22
N ALA A 770 -19.92 25.74 24.01
CA ALA A 770 -20.51 26.08 22.70
C ALA A 770 -19.46 26.53 21.66
N SER A 771 -18.38 27.16 22.12
CA SER A 771 -17.40 27.90 21.31
C SER A 771 -16.55 27.05 20.34
N GLU A 772 -16.57 25.73 20.42
CA GLU A 772 -15.80 24.87 19.50
C GLU A 772 -16.59 24.39 18.27
N TYR A 773 -17.92 24.57 18.28
CA TYR A 773 -18.80 24.23 17.16
C TYR A 773 -19.13 25.44 16.28
N VAL A 774 -18.67 26.63 16.67
CA VAL A 774 -18.85 27.88 15.94
C VAL A 774 -17.47 28.32 15.47
N LYS A 775 -17.24 28.42 14.15
CA LYS A 775 -16.05 29.12 13.64
C LYS A 775 -16.12 30.56 14.16
N PRO A 776 -15.03 31.14 14.69
CA PRO A 776 -15.10 32.41 15.39
C PRO A 776 -15.26 33.55 14.38
N GLN A 777 -16.50 33.94 14.08
CA GLN A 777 -16.81 35.31 13.67
C GLN A 777 -17.56 35.94 14.84
N SER A 778 -16.91 36.89 15.51
CA SER A 778 -17.54 37.70 16.56
C SER A 778 -18.63 38.52 15.92
N ALA A 779 -19.86 38.43 16.43
CA ALA A 779 -20.96 39.31 16.07
C ALA A 779 -21.39 40.03 17.34
N ASP A 780 -21.39 41.36 17.31
CA ASP A 780 -21.65 42.17 18.50
C ASP A 780 -23.12 42.63 18.54
N ASN A 781 -23.81 42.63 17.39
CA ASN A 781 -25.22 43.03 17.27
C ASN A 781 -25.99 42.23 16.21
N GLU A 782 -27.31 42.45 16.12
CA GLU A 782 -28.22 41.71 15.23
C GLU A 782 -27.96 41.97 13.74
N ASP A 783 -27.55 43.19 13.37
CA ASP A 783 -27.24 43.53 11.98
C ASP A 783 -25.98 42.79 11.49
N ASP A 784 -25.00 42.54 12.37
CA ASP A 784 -23.79 41.79 12.02
C ASP A 784 -24.13 40.37 11.55
N ILE A 785 -25.15 39.73 12.13
CA ILE A 785 -25.60 38.37 11.78
C ILE A 785 -26.18 38.32 10.36
N LEU A 786 -26.90 39.36 9.94
CA LEU A 786 -27.50 39.47 8.60
C LEU A 786 -26.45 39.69 7.50
N HIS A 787 -25.22 40.04 7.87
CA HIS A 787 -24.11 40.33 6.97
C HIS A 787 -22.99 39.28 7.00
N LEU A 788 -23.15 38.19 7.75
CA LEU A 788 -22.24 37.06 7.72
C LEU A 788 -22.33 36.34 6.37
N TRP A 789 -21.20 36.24 5.69
CA TRP A 789 -21.10 35.50 4.42
C TRP A 789 -21.22 33.98 4.63
N ASP A 790 -20.78 33.51 5.80
CA ASP A 790 -20.80 32.10 6.21
C ASP A 790 -21.50 31.98 7.58
N LEU A 791 -22.65 31.30 7.62
CA LEU A 791 -23.34 31.00 8.89
C LEU A 791 -22.57 29.96 9.72
N PRO A 792 -22.72 29.94 11.06
CA PRO A 792 -22.13 28.90 11.91
C PRO A 792 -22.59 27.50 11.47
N SER A 793 -21.67 26.67 11.00
CA SER A 793 -21.93 25.25 10.74
C SER A 793 -21.57 24.43 11.97
N PHE A 794 -22.45 23.52 12.40
CA PHE A 794 -22.25 22.70 13.59
C PHE A 794 -21.23 21.57 13.38
N GLY A 795 -19.97 21.96 13.15
CA GLY A 795 -18.84 21.05 13.05
C GLY A 795 -18.66 20.45 11.65
N GLU A 796 -18.07 21.21 10.75
CA GLU A 796 -17.33 20.64 9.62
C GLU A 796 -15.87 20.47 10.02
N LEU A 797 -15.35 19.23 10.00
CA LEU A 797 -14.04 18.90 9.43
C LEU A 797 -13.86 17.36 9.37
N ASP A 798 -14.04 16.83 8.15
CA ASP A 798 -13.50 15.60 7.54
C ASP A 798 -13.92 14.22 8.13
N VAL A 799 -14.47 13.24 7.40
CA VAL A 799 -14.51 12.90 5.96
C VAL A 799 -15.80 12.08 5.73
N ALA A 800 -16.60 12.48 4.73
CA ALA A 800 -17.84 11.80 4.27
C ALA A 800 -19.09 11.94 5.16
N ASN A 801 -19.81 13.05 4.95
CA ASN A 801 -21.26 13.26 5.05
C ASN A 801 -22.08 12.15 5.74
N THR A 802 -22.50 12.38 6.99
CA THR A 802 -23.93 12.53 7.34
C THR A 802 -24.12 12.87 8.83
N HIS A 803 -25.01 13.84 9.07
CA HIS A 803 -25.62 14.29 10.33
C HIS A 803 -24.93 15.40 11.16
N ALA A 804 -24.87 16.61 10.59
CA ALA A 804 -25.07 17.88 11.30
C ALA A 804 -25.81 18.85 10.35
N LEU A 805 -26.54 19.84 10.88
CA LEU A 805 -27.33 20.79 10.06
C LEU A 805 -26.42 21.50 9.03
N GLY A 806 -26.75 21.37 7.75
CA GLY A 806 -26.06 22.11 6.69
C GLY A 806 -26.42 23.59 6.71
N GLN A 807 -25.73 24.40 5.91
CA GLN A 807 -26.00 25.84 5.79
C GLN A 807 -27.47 26.11 5.42
N HIS A 808 -28.03 25.35 4.46
CA HIS A 808 -29.45 25.45 4.09
C HIS A 808 -30.40 25.14 5.25
N ASP A 809 -30.15 24.08 6.02
CA ASP A 809 -30.99 23.69 7.15
C ASP A 809 -30.84 24.68 8.32
N SER A 810 -29.67 25.29 8.46
CA SER A 810 -29.38 26.34 9.45
C SER A 810 -30.13 27.62 9.10
N GLU A 811 -30.17 28.02 7.82
CA GLU A 811 -31.01 29.12 7.32
C GLU A 811 -32.50 28.86 7.57
N LEU A 812 -32.96 27.63 7.31
CA LEU A 812 -34.35 27.24 7.57
C LEU A 812 -34.68 27.28 9.06
N LEU A 813 -33.79 26.75 9.92
CA LEU A 813 -33.95 26.82 11.38
C LEU A 813 -33.99 28.27 11.87
N LEU A 814 -33.07 29.11 11.40
CA LEU A 814 -33.03 30.54 11.75
C LEU A 814 -34.30 31.26 11.27
N SER A 815 -34.84 30.90 10.10
CA SER A 815 -36.12 31.46 9.61
C SER A 815 -37.32 31.08 10.50
N TYR A 816 -37.26 29.96 11.21
CA TYR A 816 -38.27 29.59 12.22
C TYR A 816 -38.04 30.28 13.58
N LEU A 817 -36.83 30.81 13.82
CA LEU A 817 -36.45 31.50 15.06
C LEU A 817 -36.65 33.02 14.99
N THR A 818 -36.80 33.60 13.80
CA THR A 818 -37.03 35.03 13.55
C THR A 818 -38.48 35.49 13.78
N VAL A 819 -39.34 34.67 14.39
CA VAL A 819 -40.68 35.11 14.81
C VAL A 819 -40.54 36.05 16.03
N PRO A 820 -41.14 37.27 16.02
CA PRO A 820 -40.54 38.45 16.66
C PRO A 820 -40.51 38.50 18.19
N TYR A 821 -41.07 37.53 18.92
CA TYR A 821 -41.38 37.76 20.34
C TYR A 821 -40.70 36.86 21.36
N LEU A 822 -39.87 35.87 20.99
CA LEU A 822 -39.41 34.90 21.99
C LEU A 822 -37.94 34.45 22.00
N ARG A 823 -37.06 34.82 21.06
CA ARG A 823 -35.81 34.02 20.93
C ARG A 823 -34.48 34.71 20.69
N ILE A 824 -34.38 36.04 20.59
CA ILE A 824 -33.07 36.68 20.42
C ILE A 824 -32.11 36.41 21.60
N PRO A 825 -32.53 36.48 22.88
CA PRO A 825 -31.63 36.16 24.00
C PRO A 825 -31.19 34.69 24.03
N LEU A 826 -32.05 33.79 23.55
CA LEU A 826 -31.77 32.35 23.48
C LEU A 826 -30.79 32.00 22.36
N VAL A 827 -30.92 32.67 21.21
CA VAL A 827 -30.01 32.52 20.07
C VAL A 827 -28.63 33.08 20.42
N ILE A 828 -28.56 34.25 21.06
CA ILE A 828 -27.30 34.86 21.54
C ILE A 828 -26.66 34.06 22.68
N SER A 829 -27.42 33.32 23.49
CA SER A 829 -26.80 32.44 24.51
C SER A 829 -26.31 31.09 23.94
N PHE A 830 -26.79 30.73 22.75
CA PHE A 830 -26.55 29.42 22.13
C PHE A 830 -25.43 29.47 21.09
N PHE A 831 -25.31 30.58 20.35
CA PHE A 831 -24.19 30.91 19.47
C PHE A 831 -23.22 31.86 20.19
#